data_AF-A0A0W0YXQ6-F1
#
_entry.id   AF-A0A0W0YXQ6-F1
#
_cell.length_a   1.000
_cell.length_b   1.000
_cell.length_c   1.000
_cell.angle_alpha   90.00
_cell.angle_beta   90.00
_cell.angle_gamma   90.00
#
_symmetry.space_group_name_H-M   'P 1'
#
loop_
_entity.id
_entity.type
_entity.pdbx_description
1 polymer ?
#
loop_
_entity_poly.entity_id
_entity_poly.type
_entity_poly.pdbx_seq_one_letter_code
_entity_poly.pdbx_strand_id
1 'polypeptide(L)'
;MPFRYKFHPAINREKAFETDFCKDISLTDYMIPDDFLEQLATLCGERRNYFDKKAGKHSSYTLKKQLRAELKLIYLRLNGDLNETLHPMSPDEKKALITKLKEESDKCIPGFHNRVRSITQSFYIPQTFSQLLTRVRQNLVTKTASSLSGEVHANNRVTAIAATDGLGVEVNFAGDIYEGRLSEGQIRVALNKTFRKNYTPALLPLLLSDELRGILMNVGYLGHHEQGYGTGTMSQIVQTIHAMLGEYLNEIISIPFEGEHQLTDWSYLEQLFLKEDYYDEDGDWDFCRLVDINWPLIQYCFWVTLVEEGVIDFYGPRLLDVSEALDYELYAKEDAFPFLMDCLSNHPATSLKSVFLDKKKSVMLLHFLNRHMEELDRQKVKDIFAVFNSQKNLVNPAAVSAFLDCLESHKDFIGRETIKKMLMDRDGFLLANIALITLGQGAEALPGLISFLEANKEYLNPDVLEEILRRALVEIAVPGICKPFLNSLKRCPHDFLPWMAFVSNNSESLYGERLLKKLLTLEHSLLLVTMKNRPDVACDLLLLYARHQDLISVFYLDLIFSYRDWDYENVLSLAVCHSVEAGRKMLDFFNDNKNAFLVDTLKLILCGRNMRGEDVFWLIVSKQPDLLPAFIDFIWENKELFERGSAKKSLLMIKKQGITKLIPESSQFSVALLMLEYGLMSKEVISLIKAAPPSDDWLHFSTRNISHPEKINGAREVARVLFSIINDVRFGKDERRQVLKNNHLLLINSLADKNISIAGEQGSWIVKQLIAHHISFLRIKVAKGEHSHHRYRFMTGYSASSQQRALEALQQALDEGEPIAGLLKQHPALKHGTPGQLFKAGQAILSHRACRVDPKGDHVSGLV
;
A
#
# COMPACT_ATOMS: atom_id res chain seq x y z
N MET A 1 23.86 22.89 -50.30
CA MET A 1 24.02 21.71 -49.42
C MET A 1 22.91 20.72 -49.77
N PRO A 2 23.18 19.42 -49.91
CA PRO A 2 22.14 18.42 -50.13
C PRO A 2 21.13 18.47 -48.98
N PHE A 3 19.84 18.38 -49.30
CA PHE A 3 18.78 18.36 -48.31
C PHE A 3 18.94 17.11 -47.45
N ARG A 4 19.06 17.27 -46.12
CA ARG A 4 19.32 16.14 -45.22
C ARG A 4 18.01 15.57 -44.67
N TYR A 5 17.58 14.45 -45.23
CA TYR A 5 16.44 13.69 -44.70
C TYR A 5 16.71 13.16 -43.29
N LYS A 6 15.69 13.28 -42.43
CA LYS A 6 15.69 12.79 -41.05
C LYS A 6 14.90 11.49 -40.98
N PHE A 7 15.61 10.37 -41.07
CA PHE A 7 15.05 9.05 -40.82
C PHE A 7 15.20 8.64 -39.35
N HIS A 8 14.42 7.64 -38.94
CA HIS A 8 14.56 7.01 -37.64
C HIS A 8 16.00 6.46 -37.49
N PRO A 9 16.66 6.62 -36.33
CA PRO A 9 18.07 6.22 -36.16
C PRO A 9 18.32 4.73 -36.36
N ALA A 10 17.31 3.88 -36.14
CA ALA A 10 17.43 2.45 -36.39
C ALA A 10 17.33 2.06 -37.88
N ILE A 11 16.96 2.97 -38.79
CA ILE A 11 16.92 2.64 -40.23
C ILE A 11 18.34 2.71 -40.78
N ASN A 12 18.87 1.57 -41.21
CA ASN A 12 20.14 1.52 -41.93
C ASN A 12 19.92 2.11 -43.33
N ARG A 13 20.43 3.31 -43.57
CA ARG A 13 20.14 4.05 -44.80
C ARG A 13 20.69 3.39 -46.05
N GLU A 14 21.78 2.65 -45.94
CA GLU A 14 22.39 2.01 -47.10
C GLU A 14 21.50 0.87 -47.60
N LYS A 15 21.10 -0.01 -46.68
CA LYS A 15 20.21 -1.14 -46.98
C LYS A 15 18.77 -0.73 -47.23
N ALA A 16 18.23 0.17 -46.43
CA ALA A 16 16.82 0.55 -46.50
C ALA A 16 16.42 1.36 -47.75
N PHE A 17 17.40 1.87 -48.51
CA PHE A 17 17.17 2.64 -49.74
C PHE A 17 17.89 2.05 -50.95
N GLU A 18 18.41 0.83 -50.84
CA GLU A 18 18.95 0.07 -51.96
C GLU A 18 17.85 -0.17 -53.01
N THR A 19 18.16 0.09 -54.29
CA THR A 19 17.20 0.01 -55.39
C THR A 19 17.22 -1.36 -56.04
N ASP A 20 16.09 -2.05 -56.04
CA ASP A 20 15.83 -3.25 -56.85
C ASP A 20 14.49 -3.05 -57.59
N PHE A 21 14.58 -2.74 -58.88
CA PHE A 21 13.42 -2.48 -59.72
C PHE A 21 12.94 -3.75 -60.40
N CYS A 22 11.63 -3.92 -60.51
CA CYS A 22 11.05 -5.02 -61.26
C CYS A 22 11.52 -5.01 -62.72
N LYS A 23 11.72 -6.20 -63.28
CA LYS A 23 12.15 -6.35 -64.68
C LYS A 23 11.04 -5.92 -65.65
N ASP A 24 11.45 -5.32 -66.77
CA ASP A 24 10.54 -4.97 -67.86
C ASP A 24 9.86 -6.22 -68.45
N ILE A 25 8.57 -6.10 -68.80
CA ILE A 25 7.83 -7.13 -69.51
C ILE A 25 8.34 -7.16 -70.96
N SER A 26 8.91 -8.28 -71.38
CA SER A 26 9.38 -8.44 -72.75
C SER A 26 8.21 -8.45 -73.73
N LEU A 27 8.30 -7.64 -74.78
CA LEU A 27 7.32 -7.61 -75.87
C LEU A 27 7.67 -8.56 -77.02
N THR A 28 8.79 -9.29 -76.95
CA THR A 28 9.30 -10.13 -78.04
C THR A 28 8.36 -11.27 -78.42
N ASP A 29 7.58 -11.74 -77.46
CA ASP A 29 6.80 -12.97 -77.58
C ASP A 29 5.36 -12.71 -78.04
N TYR A 30 5.01 -11.43 -78.26
CA TYR A 30 3.65 -11.01 -78.60
C TYR A 30 3.55 -10.52 -80.04
N MET A 31 2.59 -11.05 -80.78
CA MET A 31 2.22 -10.54 -82.10
C MET A 31 1.36 -9.29 -81.97
N ILE A 32 1.94 -8.12 -82.23
CA ILE A 32 1.25 -6.83 -82.11
C ILE A 32 0.90 -6.32 -83.51
N PRO A 33 -0.39 -6.08 -83.83
CA PRO A 33 -0.81 -5.55 -85.12
C PRO A 33 -0.21 -4.17 -85.44
N ASP A 34 0.02 -3.88 -86.72
CA ASP A 34 0.55 -2.57 -87.15
C ASP A 34 -0.40 -1.41 -86.80
N ASP A 35 -1.71 -1.69 -86.81
CA ASP A 35 -2.83 -0.79 -86.51
C ASP A 35 -3.24 -0.81 -85.02
N PHE A 36 -2.41 -1.36 -84.12
CA PHE A 36 -2.79 -1.52 -82.70
C PHE A 36 -3.23 -0.21 -82.01
N LEU A 37 -2.78 0.96 -82.47
CA LEU A 37 -3.23 2.25 -81.93
C LEU A 37 -4.72 2.53 -82.24
N GLU A 38 -5.21 2.13 -83.42
CA GLU A 38 -6.63 2.23 -83.77
C GLU A 38 -7.47 1.23 -83.00
N GLN A 39 -6.93 0.01 -82.82
CA GLN A 39 -7.58 -1.02 -82.03
C GLN A 39 -7.65 -0.62 -80.54
N LEU A 40 -6.56 -0.09 -79.98
CA LEU A 40 -6.53 0.44 -78.62
C LEU A 40 -7.54 1.58 -78.45
N ALA A 41 -7.65 2.50 -79.41
CA ALA A 41 -8.68 3.54 -79.39
C ALA A 41 -10.10 2.94 -79.35
N THR A 42 -10.33 1.89 -80.13
CA THR A 42 -11.61 1.17 -80.13
C THR A 42 -11.89 0.50 -78.78
N LEU A 43 -10.90 -0.16 -78.17
CA LEU A 43 -11.02 -0.76 -76.83
C LEU A 43 -11.34 0.28 -75.74
N CYS A 44 -10.87 1.52 -75.90
CA CYS A 44 -11.13 2.62 -74.97
C CYS A 44 -12.42 3.42 -75.26
N GLY A 45 -13.18 3.04 -76.30
CA GLY A 45 -14.37 3.77 -76.75
C GLY A 45 -14.06 5.15 -77.31
N GLU A 46 -12.89 5.33 -77.91
CA GLU A 46 -12.40 6.58 -78.47
C GLU A 46 -12.41 6.60 -80.01
N ARG A 47 -12.21 7.78 -80.60
CA ARG A 47 -12.07 7.92 -82.06
C ARG A 47 -10.81 7.17 -82.53
N ARG A 48 -10.86 6.48 -83.67
CA ARG A 48 -9.75 5.63 -84.18
C ARG A 48 -8.37 6.32 -84.20
N ASN A 49 -8.32 7.62 -84.50
CA ASN A 49 -7.06 8.37 -84.54
C ASN A 49 -6.64 9.01 -83.20
N TYR A 50 -7.30 8.66 -82.08
CA TYR A 50 -7.09 9.29 -80.77
C TYR A 50 -5.62 9.17 -80.30
N PHE A 51 -5.11 7.94 -80.22
CA PHE A 51 -3.71 7.70 -79.83
C PHE A 51 -2.72 7.94 -80.98
N ASP A 52 -3.15 7.79 -82.24
CA ASP A 52 -2.29 8.05 -83.41
C ASP A 52 -1.85 9.53 -83.48
N LYS A 53 -2.71 10.47 -83.09
CA LYS A 53 -2.32 11.89 -82.96
C LYS A 53 -1.18 12.14 -81.98
N LYS A 54 -1.02 11.26 -80.96
CA LYS A 54 -0.04 11.42 -79.87
C LYS A 54 1.23 10.59 -80.10
N ALA A 55 1.10 9.36 -80.61
CA ALA A 55 2.21 8.40 -80.76
C ALA A 55 2.36 7.80 -82.18
N GLY A 56 1.55 8.26 -83.14
CA GLY A 56 1.53 7.80 -84.53
C GLY A 56 2.69 8.31 -85.37
N LYS A 57 2.70 7.92 -86.65
CA LYS A 57 3.75 8.31 -87.62
C LYS A 57 3.85 9.83 -87.73
N HIS A 58 2.70 10.51 -87.76
CA HIS A 58 2.59 11.96 -87.91
C HIS A 58 2.69 12.76 -86.60
N SER A 59 2.85 12.12 -85.44
CA SER A 59 3.06 12.84 -84.18
C SER A 59 4.40 13.58 -84.21
N SER A 60 4.39 14.84 -83.77
CA SER A 60 5.59 15.68 -83.57
C SER A 60 6.27 15.44 -82.21
N TYR A 61 5.71 14.57 -81.36
CA TYR A 61 6.26 14.31 -80.04
C TYR A 61 7.62 13.60 -80.12
N THR A 62 8.64 14.21 -79.52
CA THR A 62 10.03 13.74 -79.59
C THR A 62 10.22 12.34 -79.01
N LEU A 63 9.45 11.99 -77.97
CA LEU A 63 9.54 10.70 -77.26
C LEU A 63 8.44 9.72 -77.71
N LYS A 64 7.87 9.90 -78.90
CA LYS A 64 6.80 9.04 -79.45
C LYS A 64 7.15 7.56 -79.55
N LYS A 65 8.43 7.21 -79.72
CA LYS A 65 8.86 5.80 -79.77
C LYS A 65 8.68 5.09 -78.42
N GLN A 66 9.05 5.75 -77.33
CA GLN A 66 8.87 5.24 -75.96
C GLN A 66 7.37 5.17 -75.62
N LEU A 67 6.63 6.25 -75.87
CA LEU A 67 5.18 6.29 -75.66
C LEU A 67 4.46 5.18 -76.45
N ARG A 68 4.88 4.93 -77.69
CA ARG A 68 4.32 3.85 -78.52
C ARG A 68 4.62 2.47 -77.92
N ALA A 69 5.79 2.26 -77.32
CA ALA A 69 6.13 0.99 -76.67
C ALA A 69 5.29 0.76 -75.40
N GLU A 70 5.07 1.79 -74.59
CA GLU A 70 4.24 1.67 -73.38
C GLU A 70 2.75 1.50 -73.70
N LEU A 71 2.25 2.17 -74.75
CA LEU A 71 0.89 1.93 -75.25
C LEU A 71 0.69 0.50 -75.79
N LYS A 72 1.74 -0.16 -76.30
CA LYS A 72 1.67 -1.58 -76.68
C LYS A 72 1.42 -2.46 -75.46
N LEU A 73 2.09 -2.22 -74.34
CA LEU A 73 1.86 -2.95 -73.10
C LEU A 73 0.42 -2.80 -72.62
N ILE A 74 -0.12 -1.57 -72.66
CA ILE A 74 -1.52 -1.30 -72.27
C ILE A 74 -2.50 -2.00 -73.22
N TYR A 75 -2.23 -2.01 -74.52
CA TYR A 75 -3.02 -2.75 -75.50
C TYR A 75 -3.06 -4.24 -75.19
N LEU A 76 -1.89 -4.88 -75.01
CA LEU A 76 -1.78 -6.30 -74.67
C LEU A 76 -2.52 -6.61 -73.36
N ARG A 77 -2.41 -5.72 -72.35
CA ARG A 77 -3.14 -5.88 -71.08
C ARG A 77 -4.65 -5.83 -71.27
N LEU A 78 -5.17 -4.88 -72.04
CA LEU A 78 -6.61 -4.71 -72.29
C LEU A 78 -7.19 -5.81 -73.20
N ASN A 79 -6.37 -6.37 -74.08
CA ASN A 79 -6.73 -7.47 -74.97
C ASN A 79 -6.71 -8.84 -74.28
N GLY A 80 -6.08 -8.93 -73.10
CA GLY A 80 -5.99 -10.16 -72.31
C GLY A 80 -4.74 -11.00 -72.59
N ASP A 81 -3.86 -10.53 -73.47
CA ASP A 81 -2.63 -11.25 -73.84
C ASP A 81 -1.64 -11.36 -72.65
N LEU A 82 -1.77 -10.49 -71.65
CA LEU A 82 -0.97 -10.54 -70.41
C LEU A 82 -1.66 -11.28 -69.26
N ASN A 83 -2.75 -12.02 -69.49
CA ASN A 83 -3.49 -12.66 -68.41
C ASN A 83 -2.71 -13.79 -67.71
N GLU A 84 -1.83 -14.49 -68.42
CA GLU A 84 -0.99 -15.52 -67.81
C GLU A 84 0.09 -14.90 -66.90
N THR A 85 0.62 -13.73 -67.27
CA THR A 85 1.68 -13.05 -66.53
C THR A 85 1.16 -12.18 -65.39
N LEU A 86 -0.01 -11.54 -65.57
CA LEU A 86 -0.54 -10.50 -64.66
C LEU A 86 -1.95 -10.82 -64.13
N HIS A 87 -2.39 -12.06 -64.29
CA HIS A 87 -3.74 -12.56 -63.98
C HIS A 87 -4.86 -11.91 -64.81
N PRO A 88 -5.99 -12.60 -65.03
CA PRO A 88 -7.13 -12.02 -65.74
C PRO A 88 -7.67 -10.77 -65.04
N MET A 89 -7.91 -9.71 -65.82
CA MET A 89 -8.48 -8.47 -65.32
C MET A 89 -10.01 -8.56 -65.21
N SER A 90 -10.57 -8.17 -64.07
CA SER A 90 -12.01 -8.02 -63.89
C SER A 90 -12.58 -6.90 -64.79
N PRO A 91 -13.90 -6.90 -65.07
CA PRO A 91 -14.54 -5.83 -65.83
C PRO A 91 -14.33 -4.43 -65.21
N ASP A 92 -14.33 -4.34 -63.89
CA ASP A 92 -14.16 -3.07 -63.16
C ASP A 92 -12.72 -2.57 -63.22
N GLU A 93 -11.72 -3.45 -63.08
CA GLU A 93 -10.32 -3.08 -63.29
C GLU A 93 -10.07 -2.64 -64.73
N LYS A 94 -10.69 -3.32 -65.71
CA LYS A 94 -10.60 -2.95 -67.14
C LYS A 94 -11.16 -1.56 -67.37
N LYS A 95 -12.32 -1.27 -66.77
CA LYS A 95 -12.93 0.05 -66.81
C LYS A 95 -12.04 1.10 -66.13
N ALA A 96 -11.50 0.82 -64.95
CA ALA A 96 -10.62 1.73 -64.21
C ALA A 96 -9.34 2.06 -64.99
N LEU A 97 -8.73 1.05 -65.63
CA LEU A 97 -7.55 1.22 -66.48
C LEU A 97 -7.85 2.13 -67.69
N ILE A 98 -8.98 1.89 -68.37
CA ILE A 98 -9.43 2.71 -69.50
C ILE A 98 -9.70 4.15 -69.05
N THR A 99 -10.39 4.34 -67.93
CA THR A 99 -10.63 5.67 -67.35
C THR A 99 -9.31 6.38 -67.06
N LYS A 100 -8.37 5.71 -66.39
CA LYS A 100 -7.06 6.26 -66.03
C LYS A 100 -6.22 6.64 -67.26
N LEU A 101 -6.32 5.88 -68.35
CA LEU A 101 -5.65 6.18 -69.62
C LEU A 101 -6.22 7.43 -70.30
N LYS A 102 -7.52 7.68 -70.12
CA LYS A 102 -8.24 8.80 -70.73
C LYS A 102 -8.15 10.09 -69.91
N GLU A 103 -7.91 10.01 -68.61
CA GLU A 103 -7.80 11.17 -67.74
C GLU A 103 -6.77 12.19 -68.23
N GLU A 104 -7.22 13.43 -68.41
CA GLU A 104 -6.41 14.60 -68.80
C GLU A 104 -5.58 14.45 -70.08
N SER A 105 -5.87 13.41 -70.86
CA SER A 105 -5.10 13.03 -72.04
C SER A 105 -5.15 14.08 -73.17
N ASP A 106 -6.09 15.02 -73.12
CA ASP A 106 -6.22 16.14 -74.05
C ASP A 106 -5.45 17.41 -73.64
N LYS A 107 -4.90 17.48 -72.42
CA LYS A 107 -4.21 18.70 -71.95
C LYS A 107 -2.83 18.89 -72.59
N CYS A 108 -1.98 17.84 -72.57
CA CYS A 108 -0.66 17.87 -73.19
C CYS A 108 -0.13 16.44 -73.47
N ILE A 109 0.64 16.26 -74.54
CA ILE A 109 1.20 14.95 -74.92
C ILE A 109 2.22 14.43 -73.87
N PRO A 110 3.11 15.27 -73.31
CA PRO A 110 4.09 14.79 -72.33
C PRO A 110 3.44 14.38 -71.00
N GLY A 111 2.39 15.08 -70.58
CA GLY A 111 1.58 14.68 -69.43
C GLY A 111 0.81 13.38 -69.68
N PHE A 112 0.31 13.18 -70.89
CA PHE A 112 -0.24 11.88 -71.30
C PHE A 112 0.81 10.76 -71.25
N HIS A 113 2.06 11.02 -71.64
CA HIS A 113 3.14 10.03 -71.52
C HIS A 113 3.46 9.66 -70.07
N ASN A 114 3.55 10.65 -69.17
CA ASN A 114 3.68 10.38 -67.73
C ASN A 114 2.57 9.47 -67.21
N ARG A 115 1.33 9.67 -67.68
CA ARG A 115 0.18 8.86 -67.28
C ARG A 115 0.27 7.44 -67.81
N VAL A 116 0.63 7.28 -69.09
CA VAL A 116 0.87 5.98 -69.72
C VAL A 116 1.96 5.22 -68.96
N ARG A 117 3.05 5.88 -68.60
CA ARG A 117 4.11 5.25 -67.79
C ARG A 117 3.64 4.86 -66.39
N SER A 118 2.89 5.72 -65.71
CA SER A 118 2.32 5.39 -64.40
C SER A 118 1.39 4.17 -64.46
N ILE A 119 0.70 3.98 -65.60
CA ILE A 119 -0.10 2.79 -65.86
C ILE A 119 0.79 1.57 -66.07
N THR A 120 1.79 1.64 -66.95
CA THR A 120 2.66 0.49 -67.21
C THR A 120 3.48 0.09 -65.98
N GLN A 121 3.90 1.06 -65.16
CA GLN A 121 4.56 0.80 -63.88
C GLN A 121 3.67 0.05 -62.87
N SER A 122 2.35 0.14 -63.02
CA SER A 122 1.41 -0.63 -62.20
C SER A 122 1.34 -2.12 -62.59
N PHE A 123 1.83 -2.48 -63.78
CA PHE A 123 1.87 -3.85 -64.25
C PHE A 123 3.03 -4.65 -63.66
N TYR A 124 4.03 -3.99 -63.08
CA TYR A 124 5.15 -4.69 -62.46
C TYR A 124 4.76 -5.19 -61.07
N ILE A 125 4.78 -6.52 -60.92
CA ILE A 125 4.51 -7.21 -59.66
C ILE A 125 5.87 -7.56 -59.01
N PRO A 126 6.17 -7.05 -57.80
CA PRO A 126 7.37 -7.45 -57.06
C PRO A 126 7.50 -8.97 -56.95
N GLN A 127 8.71 -9.49 -57.12
CA GLN A 127 9.02 -10.93 -57.02
C GLN A 127 9.97 -11.26 -55.86
N THR A 128 10.56 -10.25 -55.24
CA THR A 128 11.53 -10.37 -54.14
C THR A 128 11.21 -9.39 -53.02
N PHE A 129 11.74 -9.66 -51.82
CA PHE A 129 11.69 -8.73 -50.69
C PHE A 129 12.17 -7.31 -51.05
N SER A 130 13.32 -7.21 -51.74
CA SER A 130 13.91 -5.91 -52.10
C SER A 130 13.05 -5.14 -53.11
N GLN A 131 12.44 -5.83 -54.07
CA GLN A 131 11.46 -5.22 -54.99
C GLN A 131 10.21 -4.77 -54.25
N LEU A 132 9.73 -5.55 -53.28
CA LEU A 132 8.58 -5.18 -52.45
C LEU A 132 8.88 -3.93 -51.61
N LEU A 133 10.08 -3.84 -51.03
CA LEU A 133 10.53 -2.67 -50.28
C LEU A 133 10.66 -1.44 -51.19
N THR A 134 11.17 -1.61 -52.41
CA THR A 134 11.19 -0.57 -53.45
C THR A 134 9.77 -0.09 -53.79
N ARG A 135 8.81 -1.02 -53.89
CA ARG A 135 7.40 -0.70 -54.15
C ARG A 135 6.78 0.11 -53.01
N VAL A 136 7.03 -0.27 -51.75
CA VAL A 136 6.60 0.51 -50.57
C VAL A 136 7.08 1.96 -50.68
N ARG A 137 8.37 2.18 -50.99
CA ARG A 137 8.94 3.52 -51.15
C ARG A 137 8.30 4.28 -52.32
N GLN A 138 8.11 3.62 -53.47
CA GLN A 138 7.44 4.21 -54.64
C GLN A 138 6.02 4.67 -54.31
N ASN A 139 5.28 3.89 -53.52
CA ASN A 139 3.92 4.22 -53.12
C ASN A 139 3.89 5.37 -52.10
N LEU A 140 4.85 5.47 -51.19
CA LEU A 140 5.00 6.64 -50.32
C LEU A 140 5.28 7.93 -51.10
N VAL A 141 6.15 7.86 -52.12
CA VAL A 141 6.45 8.99 -53.01
C VAL A 141 5.22 9.38 -53.83
N THR A 142 4.51 8.40 -54.39
CA THR A 142 3.28 8.64 -55.18
C THR A 142 2.16 9.23 -54.31
N LYS A 143 1.95 8.73 -53.10
CA LYS A 143 1.02 9.32 -52.12
C LYS A 143 1.40 10.77 -51.78
N THR A 144 2.70 11.05 -51.63
CA THR A 144 3.19 12.42 -51.40
C THR A 144 2.90 13.32 -52.60
N ALA A 145 3.18 12.84 -53.82
CA ALA A 145 2.92 13.57 -55.06
C ALA A 145 1.45 13.96 -55.19
N SER A 146 0.54 12.98 -55.09
CA SER A 146 -0.91 13.19 -55.17
C SER A 146 -1.44 14.14 -54.09
N SER A 147 -0.81 14.18 -52.91
CA SER A 147 -1.19 15.11 -51.83
C SER A 147 -0.75 16.56 -52.09
N LEU A 148 0.28 16.77 -52.92
CA LEU A 148 0.79 18.10 -53.24
C LEU A 148 0.12 18.70 -54.47
N SER A 149 -0.19 17.87 -55.47
CA SER A 149 -0.77 18.32 -56.72
C SER A 149 -1.51 17.20 -57.46
N GLY A 150 -2.56 17.55 -58.19
CA GLY A 150 -3.16 16.68 -59.21
C GLY A 150 -2.46 16.80 -60.57
N GLU A 151 -1.50 17.72 -60.71
CA GLU A 151 -0.76 17.95 -61.95
C GLU A 151 0.24 16.82 -62.21
N VAL A 152 0.10 16.15 -63.36
CA VAL A 152 0.94 15.00 -63.72
C VAL A 152 2.44 15.32 -63.80
N HIS A 153 2.81 16.53 -64.26
CA HIS A 153 4.21 16.98 -64.31
C HIS A 153 4.78 17.22 -62.92
N ALA A 154 3.98 17.80 -62.03
CA ALA A 154 4.36 17.96 -60.63
C ALA A 154 4.59 16.59 -59.97
N ASN A 155 3.75 15.60 -60.26
CA ASN A 155 3.92 14.23 -59.74
C ASN A 155 5.22 13.59 -60.23
N ASN A 156 5.52 13.74 -61.52
CA ASN A 156 6.78 13.25 -62.07
C ASN A 156 7.99 13.94 -61.43
N ARG A 157 7.94 15.27 -61.24
CA ARG A 157 9.00 16.01 -60.54
C ARG A 157 9.21 15.52 -59.11
N VAL A 158 8.16 15.15 -58.39
CA VAL A 158 8.30 14.56 -57.06
C VAL A 158 9.08 13.25 -57.11
N THR A 159 8.78 12.35 -58.06
CA THR A 159 9.54 11.11 -58.23
C THR A 159 10.99 11.35 -58.66
N ALA A 160 11.23 12.34 -59.54
CA ALA A 160 12.57 12.71 -59.99
C ALA A 160 13.45 13.23 -58.84
N ILE A 161 12.88 14.08 -57.98
CA ILE A 161 13.59 14.60 -56.80
C ILE A 161 13.82 13.48 -55.79
N ALA A 162 12.83 12.63 -55.53
CA ALA A 162 12.99 11.50 -54.61
C ALA A 162 14.10 10.54 -55.05
N ALA A 163 14.18 10.21 -56.35
CA ALA A 163 15.24 9.39 -56.92
C ALA A 163 16.61 10.08 -56.81
N THR A 164 16.69 11.36 -57.17
CA THR A 164 17.93 12.17 -57.08
C THR A 164 18.44 12.28 -55.65
N ASP A 165 17.53 12.39 -54.68
CA ASP A 165 17.83 12.47 -53.26
C ASP A 165 18.14 11.09 -52.62
N GLY A 166 18.13 10.00 -53.41
CA GLY A 166 18.51 8.67 -52.95
C GLY A 166 17.44 7.97 -52.09
N LEU A 167 16.15 8.26 -52.30
CA LEU A 167 15.05 7.61 -51.57
C LEU A 167 14.68 6.22 -52.11
N GLY A 168 15.54 5.59 -52.90
CA GLY A 168 15.36 4.22 -53.36
C GLY A 168 14.11 4.00 -54.24
N VAL A 169 13.83 4.93 -55.16
CA VAL A 169 12.65 4.92 -56.05
C VAL A 169 13.01 5.19 -57.50
N GLU A 170 12.15 4.75 -58.44
CA GLU A 170 12.31 5.02 -59.87
C GLU A 170 11.66 6.37 -60.23
N VAL A 171 12.31 7.13 -61.11
CA VAL A 171 11.67 8.28 -61.76
C VAL A 171 10.55 7.77 -62.65
N ASN A 172 9.34 8.30 -62.51
CA ASN A 172 8.21 7.88 -63.36
C ASN A 172 8.56 8.11 -64.84
N PHE A 173 9.06 9.28 -65.20
CA PHE A 173 9.50 9.56 -66.57
C PHE A 173 10.68 10.54 -66.59
N ALA A 174 11.88 10.02 -66.82
CA ALA A 174 13.11 10.82 -66.87
C ALA A 174 13.15 11.82 -68.05
N GLY A 175 12.32 11.62 -69.09
CA GLY A 175 12.26 12.47 -70.28
C GLY A 175 11.30 13.66 -70.18
N ASP A 176 10.67 13.89 -69.03
CA ASP A 176 9.76 15.02 -68.85
C ASP A 176 10.53 16.35 -68.76
N ILE A 177 10.26 17.25 -69.69
CA ILE A 177 10.88 18.58 -69.71
C ILE A 177 10.14 19.60 -68.84
N TYR A 178 8.96 19.24 -68.33
CA TYR A 178 8.14 20.17 -67.55
C TYR A 178 8.37 19.99 -66.06
N GLU A 179 8.67 21.12 -65.43
CA GLU A 179 8.97 21.23 -64.02
C GLU A 179 7.72 21.27 -63.12
N GLY A 180 6.52 21.45 -63.68
CA GLY A 180 5.30 21.65 -62.90
C GLY A 180 5.35 22.90 -62.01
N ARG A 181 4.32 23.08 -61.17
CA ARG A 181 4.17 24.29 -60.31
C ARG A 181 4.85 24.21 -58.95
N LEU A 182 5.34 23.03 -58.55
CA LEU A 182 5.91 22.81 -57.22
C LEU A 182 7.41 23.12 -57.21
N SER A 183 7.85 23.94 -56.24
CA SER A 183 9.28 24.16 -56.02
C SER A 183 9.93 22.92 -55.39
N GLU A 184 11.22 22.70 -55.65
CA GLU A 184 11.94 21.56 -55.06
C GLU A 184 11.94 21.59 -53.53
N GLY A 185 12.01 22.78 -52.93
CA GLY A 185 11.97 22.94 -51.47
C GLY A 185 10.68 22.41 -50.87
N GLN A 186 9.53 22.72 -51.49
CA GLN A 186 8.23 22.19 -51.07
C GLN A 186 8.18 20.66 -51.17
N ILE A 187 8.71 20.11 -52.27
CA ILE A 187 8.74 18.67 -52.52
C ILE A 187 9.59 17.95 -51.47
N ARG A 188 10.83 18.40 -51.23
CA ARG A 188 11.73 17.76 -50.25
C ARG A 188 11.20 17.83 -48.82
N VAL A 189 10.59 18.96 -48.44
CA VAL A 189 9.92 19.10 -47.14
C VAL A 189 8.78 18.08 -47.00
N ALA A 190 7.96 17.92 -48.04
CA ALA A 190 6.86 16.95 -48.03
C ALA A 190 7.35 15.51 -47.99
N LEU A 191 8.33 15.14 -48.82
CA LEU A 191 8.95 13.81 -48.82
C LEU A 191 9.55 13.47 -47.46
N ASN A 192 10.31 14.40 -46.87
CA ASN A 192 10.90 14.21 -45.55
C ASN A 192 9.84 14.03 -44.46
N LYS A 193 8.74 14.77 -44.53
CA LYS A 193 7.60 14.58 -43.62
C LYS A 193 6.98 13.19 -43.80
N THR A 194 6.71 12.76 -45.03
CA THR A 194 6.11 11.45 -45.33
C THR A 194 7.00 10.31 -44.86
N PHE A 195 8.27 10.29 -45.24
CA PHE A 195 9.18 9.21 -44.87
C PHE A 195 9.46 9.18 -43.36
N ARG A 196 9.64 10.34 -42.71
CA ARG A 196 9.82 10.38 -41.25
C ARG A 196 8.61 9.83 -40.50
N LYS A 197 7.40 10.06 -41.03
CA LYS A 197 6.16 9.59 -40.40
C LYS A 197 5.91 8.11 -40.66
N ASN A 198 6.08 7.65 -41.89
CA ASN A 198 5.56 6.36 -42.34
C ASN A 198 6.66 5.30 -42.57
N TYR A 199 7.88 5.70 -42.91
CA TYR A 199 8.99 4.78 -43.19
C TYR A 199 9.85 4.61 -41.93
N THR A 200 9.24 4.02 -40.91
CA THR A 200 9.84 3.78 -39.59
C THR A 200 9.89 2.29 -39.29
N PRO A 201 10.74 1.82 -38.36
CA PRO A 201 10.81 0.42 -38.00
C PRO A 201 9.46 -0.22 -37.64
N ALA A 202 8.63 0.52 -36.90
CA ALA A 202 7.33 0.04 -36.46
C ALA A 202 6.30 -0.09 -37.61
N LEU A 203 6.38 0.76 -38.63
CA LEU A 203 5.40 0.80 -39.72
C LEU A 203 5.83 0.03 -40.96
N LEU A 204 7.12 -0.26 -41.12
CA LEU A 204 7.63 -0.99 -42.27
C LEU A 204 6.98 -2.38 -42.46
N PRO A 205 6.82 -3.22 -41.41
CA PRO A 205 6.11 -4.49 -41.56
C PRO A 205 4.66 -4.33 -42.03
N LEU A 206 3.97 -3.28 -41.56
CA LEU A 206 2.59 -2.98 -41.96
C LEU A 206 2.53 -2.57 -43.43
N LEU A 207 3.42 -1.67 -43.86
CA LEU A 207 3.50 -1.22 -45.24
C LEU A 207 3.82 -2.38 -46.20
N LEU A 208 4.77 -3.24 -45.82
CA LEU A 208 5.10 -4.44 -46.59
C LEU A 208 3.93 -5.41 -46.67
N SER A 209 3.20 -5.61 -45.57
CA SER A 209 2.01 -6.46 -45.54
C SER A 209 0.88 -5.91 -46.42
N ASP A 210 0.67 -4.60 -46.43
CA ASP A 210 -0.34 -3.97 -47.29
C ASP A 210 0.01 -4.12 -48.78
N GLU A 211 1.28 -3.95 -49.15
CA GLU A 211 1.73 -4.19 -50.53
C GLU A 211 1.60 -5.67 -50.90
N LEU A 212 2.02 -6.58 -50.02
CA LEU A 212 1.86 -8.01 -50.22
C LEU A 212 0.38 -8.38 -50.39
N ARG A 213 -0.53 -7.81 -49.60
CA ARG A 213 -1.97 -8.03 -49.75
C ARG A 213 -2.45 -7.68 -51.16
N GLY A 214 -2.03 -6.54 -51.70
CA GLY A 214 -2.35 -6.15 -53.07
C GLY A 214 -1.80 -7.13 -54.13
N ILE A 215 -0.63 -7.71 -53.89
CA ILE A 215 -0.06 -8.76 -54.75
C ILE A 215 -0.89 -10.04 -54.63
N LEU A 216 -1.27 -10.44 -53.41
CA LEU A 216 -1.99 -11.67 -53.15
C LEU A 216 -3.40 -11.68 -53.76
N MET A 217 -4.02 -10.52 -53.93
CA MET A 217 -5.29 -10.41 -54.66
C MET A 217 -5.19 -10.95 -56.09
N ASN A 218 -4.01 -10.83 -56.72
CA ASN A 218 -3.81 -11.34 -58.07
C ASN A 218 -3.84 -12.89 -58.12
N VAL A 219 -3.39 -13.56 -57.05
CA VAL A 219 -3.42 -15.02 -56.94
C VAL A 219 -4.70 -15.54 -56.26
N GLY A 220 -5.75 -14.71 -56.18
CA GLY A 220 -7.08 -15.11 -55.71
C GLY A 220 -7.32 -14.96 -54.21
N TYR A 221 -6.47 -14.21 -53.48
CA TYR A 221 -6.77 -13.84 -52.10
C TYR A 221 -7.86 -12.77 -52.03
N LEU A 222 -8.92 -13.04 -51.25
CA LEU A 222 -10.11 -12.19 -51.14
C LEU A 222 -10.30 -11.58 -49.73
N GLY A 223 -9.33 -11.75 -48.82
CA GLY A 223 -9.50 -11.39 -47.42
C GLY A 223 -9.99 -12.58 -46.57
N HIS A 224 -10.87 -12.31 -45.62
CA HIS A 224 -11.59 -13.39 -44.94
C HIS A 224 -12.61 -14.04 -45.89
N HIS A 225 -12.56 -15.36 -46.03
CA HIS A 225 -13.43 -16.14 -46.90
C HIS A 225 -14.13 -17.24 -46.08
N GLU A 226 -15.41 -17.05 -45.78
CA GLU A 226 -16.21 -17.93 -44.90
C GLU A 226 -16.24 -19.40 -45.36
N GLN A 227 -16.13 -19.64 -46.67
CA GLN A 227 -16.11 -21.00 -47.23
C GLN A 227 -14.72 -21.65 -47.21
N GLY A 228 -13.71 -20.93 -46.72
CA GLY A 228 -12.30 -21.32 -46.78
C GLY A 228 -11.72 -21.18 -48.19
N TYR A 229 -10.40 -21.12 -48.28
CA TYR A 229 -9.71 -21.09 -49.57
C TYR A 229 -9.56 -22.49 -50.17
N GLY A 230 -9.72 -22.61 -51.49
CA GLY A 230 -9.42 -23.86 -52.20
C GLY A 230 -7.92 -24.16 -52.23
N THR A 231 -7.55 -25.44 -52.28
CA THR A 231 -6.13 -25.89 -52.21
C THR A 231 -5.23 -25.27 -53.27
N GLY A 232 -5.73 -25.09 -54.50
CA GLY A 232 -5.00 -24.42 -55.57
C GLY A 232 -4.68 -22.96 -55.25
N THR A 233 -5.66 -22.19 -54.78
CA THR A 233 -5.49 -20.79 -54.37
C THR A 233 -4.56 -20.68 -53.17
N MET A 234 -4.71 -21.53 -52.16
CA MET A 234 -3.82 -21.55 -51.00
C MET A 234 -2.36 -21.79 -51.40
N SER A 235 -2.11 -22.75 -52.29
CA SER A 235 -0.76 -23.03 -52.80
C SER A 235 -0.14 -21.80 -53.47
N GLN A 236 -0.89 -21.08 -54.31
CA GLN A 236 -0.41 -19.86 -54.96
C GLN A 236 -0.16 -18.71 -53.98
N ILE A 237 -1.02 -18.54 -52.98
CA ILE A 237 -0.84 -17.56 -51.89
C ILE A 237 0.48 -17.85 -51.17
N VAL A 238 0.68 -19.10 -50.74
CA VAL A 238 1.86 -19.51 -49.97
C VAL A 238 3.13 -19.33 -50.78
N GLN A 239 3.14 -19.77 -52.05
CA GLN A 239 4.26 -19.55 -52.96
C GLN A 239 4.62 -18.06 -53.10
N THR A 240 3.61 -17.21 -53.19
CA THR A 240 3.82 -15.75 -53.29
C THR A 240 4.41 -15.17 -52.01
N ILE A 241 3.92 -15.59 -50.85
CA ILE A 241 4.45 -15.18 -49.54
C ILE A 241 5.91 -15.65 -49.39
N HIS A 242 6.22 -16.89 -49.77
CA HIS A 242 7.59 -17.43 -49.77
C HIS A 242 8.53 -16.65 -50.67
N ALA A 243 8.09 -16.23 -51.85
CA ALA A 243 8.94 -15.43 -52.73
C ALA A 243 9.36 -14.09 -52.08
N MET A 244 8.52 -13.53 -51.20
CA MET A 244 8.81 -12.26 -50.50
C MET A 244 9.56 -12.42 -49.18
N LEU A 245 9.36 -13.52 -48.46
CA LEU A 245 9.92 -13.73 -47.12
C LEU A 245 11.05 -14.76 -47.10
N GLY A 246 11.24 -15.51 -48.18
CA GLY A 246 12.36 -16.43 -48.39
C GLY A 246 12.50 -17.48 -47.30
N GLU A 247 13.75 -17.71 -46.91
CA GLU A 247 14.16 -18.70 -45.89
C GLU A 247 13.72 -18.29 -44.48
N TYR A 248 13.53 -16.99 -44.20
CA TYR A 248 13.09 -16.50 -42.88
C TYR A 248 11.70 -16.98 -42.50
N LEU A 249 10.84 -17.23 -43.49
CA LEU A 249 9.53 -17.82 -43.26
C LEU A 249 9.66 -19.25 -42.70
N ASN A 250 10.62 -20.03 -43.21
CA ASN A 250 10.89 -21.39 -42.77
C ASN A 250 11.53 -21.45 -41.38
N GLU A 251 12.35 -20.46 -41.02
CA GLU A 251 12.96 -20.39 -39.69
C GLU A 251 11.93 -20.09 -38.59
N ILE A 252 10.93 -19.25 -38.91
CA ILE A 252 9.88 -18.84 -37.96
C ILE A 252 8.79 -19.92 -37.84
N ILE A 253 8.44 -20.55 -38.96
CA ILE A 253 7.45 -21.62 -39.02
C ILE A 253 8.21 -22.93 -38.92
N SER A 254 8.40 -23.42 -37.68
CA SER A 254 9.25 -24.56 -37.26
C SER A 254 9.00 -25.92 -37.96
N ILE A 255 9.09 -26.00 -39.28
CA ILE A 255 8.97 -27.20 -40.09
C ILE A 255 10.13 -27.17 -41.11
N PRO A 256 11.07 -28.13 -41.06
CA PRO A 256 12.19 -28.17 -41.99
C PRO A 256 11.68 -28.32 -43.43
N PHE A 257 11.95 -27.33 -44.27
CA PHE A 257 11.65 -27.38 -45.71
C PHE A 257 12.70 -28.24 -46.42
N GLU A 258 12.60 -29.57 -46.32
CA GLU A 258 13.48 -30.50 -47.05
C GLU A 258 12.76 -31.07 -48.29
N GLY A 259 12.79 -30.34 -49.40
CA GLY A 259 12.51 -30.87 -50.75
C GLY A 259 11.33 -30.25 -51.52
N GLU A 260 11.22 -30.59 -52.82
CA GLU A 260 10.17 -30.15 -53.77
C GLU A 260 8.76 -30.72 -53.47
N HIS A 261 8.57 -31.39 -52.33
CA HIS A 261 7.31 -31.97 -51.86
C HIS A 261 7.16 -31.59 -50.38
N GLN A 262 6.22 -30.77 -49.88
CA GLN A 262 4.95 -30.27 -50.42
C GLN A 262 4.60 -28.93 -49.74
N LEU A 263 4.39 -27.86 -50.51
CA LEU A 263 3.69 -26.62 -50.08
C LEU A 263 2.22 -26.86 -49.66
N THR A 264 1.81 -28.13 -49.56
CA THR A 264 0.49 -28.62 -49.16
C THR A 264 0.52 -29.36 -47.83
N ASP A 265 1.63 -29.32 -47.08
CA ASP A 265 1.63 -29.81 -45.69
C ASP A 265 0.65 -28.95 -44.87
N TRP A 266 -0.43 -29.60 -44.43
CA TRP A 266 -1.48 -28.94 -43.65
C TRP A 266 -0.89 -28.23 -42.43
N SER A 267 0.06 -28.83 -41.72
CA SER A 267 0.65 -28.22 -40.51
C SER A 267 1.37 -26.90 -40.76
N TYR A 268 1.86 -26.70 -41.99
CA TYR A 268 2.48 -25.46 -42.45
C TYR A 268 1.42 -24.40 -42.80
N LEU A 269 0.40 -24.80 -43.57
CA LEU A 269 -0.73 -23.94 -43.94
C LEU A 269 -1.50 -23.43 -42.70
N GLU A 270 -1.62 -24.30 -41.71
CA GLU A 270 -2.30 -24.04 -40.44
C GLU A 270 -1.70 -22.91 -39.59
N GLN A 271 -0.43 -22.55 -39.82
CA GLN A 271 0.23 -21.44 -39.12
C GLN A 271 0.08 -20.13 -39.90
N LEU A 272 0.16 -20.21 -41.23
CA LEU A 272 0.03 -19.08 -42.14
C LEU A 272 -1.39 -18.57 -42.28
N PHE A 273 -2.39 -19.41 -42.04
CA PHE A 273 -3.80 -19.06 -42.16
C PHE A 273 -4.52 -19.15 -40.81
N LEU A 274 -5.51 -18.28 -40.63
CA LEU A 274 -6.51 -18.39 -39.59
C LEU A 274 -7.44 -19.57 -39.90
N LYS A 275 -7.75 -20.33 -38.85
CA LYS A 275 -8.60 -21.52 -38.92
C LYS A 275 -9.98 -21.23 -38.36
N GLU A 276 -10.99 -21.82 -38.98
CA GLU A 276 -12.31 -21.97 -38.37
C GLU A 276 -12.73 -23.44 -38.42
N ASP A 277 -13.16 -23.94 -37.27
CA ASP A 277 -13.71 -25.29 -37.13
C ASP A 277 -15.10 -25.32 -37.76
N TYR A 278 -15.31 -26.23 -38.70
CA TYR A 278 -16.62 -26.48 -39.29
C TYR A 278 -17.19 -27.79 -38.72
N TYR A 279 -18.34 -27.68 -38.06
CA TYR A 279 -19.14 -28.82 -37.60
C TYR A 279 -20.22 -29.09 -38.63
N ASP A 280 -20.43 -30.35 -39.00
CA ASP A 280 -21.55 -30.74 -39.86
C ASP A 280 -22.90 -30.65 -39.11
N GLU A 281 -24.01 -30.92 -39.82
CA GLU A 281 -25.36 -30.89 -39.23
C GLU A 281 -25.57 -31.92 -38.10
N ASP A 282 -24.72 -32.96 -38.07
CA ASP A 282 -24.73 -34.01 -37.05
C ASP A 282 -23.85 -33.67 -35.83
N GLY A 283 -23.10 -32.56 -35.89
CA GLY A 283 -22.21 -32.08 -34.84
C GLY A 283 -20.87 -32.80 -34.80
N ASP A 284 -20.57 -33.62 -35.82
CA ASP A 284 -19.28 -34.28 -35.97
C ASP A 284 -18.25 -33.30 -36.58
N TRP A 285 -17.00 -33.45 -36.14
CA TRP A 285 -15.90 -32.59 -36.56
C TRP A 285 -15.46 -33.01 -37.97
N ASP A 286 -16.02 -32.35 -38.98
CA ASP A 286 -15.86 -32.81 -40.36
C ASP A 286 -14.54 -32.27 -40.94
N PHE A 287 -14.29 -30.95 -40.92
CA PHE A 287 -13.04 -30.36 -41.47
C PHE A 287 -12.68 -28.97 -40.89
N CYS A 288 -11.38 -28.65 -40.81
CA CYS A 288 -10.87 -27.30 -40.54
C CYS A 288 -10.78 -26.48 -41.83
N ARG A 289 -11.35 -25.27 -41.86
CA ARG A 289 -11.25 -24.34 -43.00
C ARG A 289 -10.22 -23.26 -42.72
N LEU A 290 -9.38 -22.99 -43.72
CA LEU A 290 -8.43 -21.87 -43.70
C LEU A 290 -9.11 -20.65 -44.31
N VAL A 291 -9.51 -19.71 -43.46
CA VAL A 291 -10.45 -18.63 -43.81
C VAL A 291 -9.77 -17.31 -44.12
N ASP A 292 -8.57 -17.06 -43.58
CA ASP A 292 -7.81 -15.84 -43.85
C ASP A 292 -6.32 -16.06 -43.60
N ILE A 293 -5.46 -15.15 -44.02
CA ILE A 293 -4.03 -15.15 -43.68
C ILE A 293 -3.85 -14.62 -42.25
N ASN A 294 -2.95 -15.24 -41.50
CA ASN A 294 -2.48 -14.77 -40.20
C ASN A 294 -1.57 -13.53 -40.39
N TRP A 295 -2.18 -12.39 -40.70
CA TRP A 295 -1.46 -11.13 -40.94
C TRP A 295 -0.52 -10.71 -39.81
N PRO A 296 -0.85 -10.89 -38.52
CA PRO A 296 0.10 -10.64 -37.43
C PRO A 296 1.39 -11.45 -37.57
N LEU A 297 1.29 -12.73 -37.96
CA LEU A 297 2.47 -13.56 -38.23
C LEU A 297 3.26 -13.04 -39.44
N ILE A 298 2.58 -12.68 -40.54
CA ILE A 298 3.24 -12.12 -41.73
C ILE A 298 4.01 -10.83 -41.40
N GLN A 299 3.41 -9.95 -40.60
CA GLN A 299 4.07 -8.73 -40.12
C GLN A 299 5.29 -9.06 -39.26
N TYR A 300 5.20 -10.07 -38.40
CA TYR A 300 6.35 -10.56 -37.63
C TYR A 300 7.45 -11.12 -38.54
N CYS A 301 7.11 -11.87 -39.59
CA CYS A 301 8.10 -12.38 -40.54
C CYS A 301 8.79 -11.24 -41.32
N PHE A 302 8.05 -10.21 -41.75
CA PHE A 302 8.66 -9.02 -42.35
C PHE A 302 9.57 -8.29 -41.38
N TRP A 303 9.17 -8.21 -40.11
CA TRP A 303 10.00 -7.63 -39.08
C TRP A 303 11.36 -8.35 -38.98
N VAL A 304 11.36 -9.67 -38.87
CA VAL A 304 12.59 -10.48 -38.84
C VAL A 304 13.40 -10.28 -40.12
N THR A 305 12.76 -10.35 -41.28
CA THR A 305 13.42 -10.15 -42.58
C THR A 305 14.12 -8.78 -42.67
N LEU A 306 13.47 -7.71 -42.20
CA LEU A 306 14.05 -6.37 -42.17
C LEU A 306 15.30 -6.27 -41.28
N VAL A 307 15.34 -7.04 -40.20
CA VAL A 307 16.49 -7.08 -39.28
C VAL A 307 17.63 -7.89 -39.87
N GLU A 308 17.33 -9.08 -40.38
CA GLU A 308 18.33 -10.01 -40.93
C GLU A 308 18.98 -9.46 -42.21
N GLU A 309 18.20 -8.79 -43.07
CA GLU A 309 18.72 -8.08 -44.25
C GLU A 309 19.46 -6.77 -43.89
N GLY A 310 19.53 -6.43 -42.60
CA GLY A 310 20.20 -5.24 -42.10
C GLY A 310 19.54 -3.93 -42.54
N VAL A 311 18.26 -3.97 -42.95
CA VAL A 311 17.46 -2.78 -43.26
C VAL A 311 17.18 -1.97 -41.98
N ILE A 312 17.06 -2.67 -40.85
CA ILE A 312 16.87 -2.07 -39.53
C ILE A 312 17.96 -2.54 -38.56
N ASP A 313 18.72 -1.59 -38.04
CA ASP A 313 19.73 -1.83 -37.01
C ASP A 313 19.04 -2.20 -35.69
N PHE A 314 19.53 -3.26 -35.04
CA PHE A 314 18.88 -3.94 -33.92
C PHE A 314 18.69 -3.03 -32.67
N TYR A 315 17.58 -2.29 -32.66
CA TYR A 315 16.87 -1.80 -31.49
C TYR A 315 15.38 -2.00 -31.77
N GLY A 316 14.90 -3.23 -31.56
CA GLY A 316 13.64 -3.74 -32.11
C GLY A 316 12.37 -2.93 -31.77
N PRO A 317 11.34 -2.94 -32.64
CA PRO A 317 9.95 -2.62 -32.40
C PRO A 317 9.11 -3.89 -32.26
N ARG A 318 7.93 -3.71 -31.70
CA ARG A 318 6.79 -4.58 -31.93
C ARG A 318 5.57 -3.69 -32.19
N LEU A 319 4.56 -4.27 -32.85
CA LEU A 319 3.16 -3.98 -32.53
C LEU A 319 2.97 -4.36 -31.06
N LEU A 320 3.18 -3.38 -30.19
CA LEU A 320 3.17 -3.60 -28.76
C LEU A 320 1.71 -3.60 -28.29
N ASP A 321 1.27 -4.69 -27.66
CA ASP A 321 0.17 -4.62 -26.66
C ASP A 321 0.45 -3.42 -25.74
N VAL A 322 -0.56 -2.77 -25.17
CA VAL A 322 -0.37 -1.68 -24.19
C VAL A 322 0.60 -2.10 -23.08
N SER A 323 0.59 -3.40 -22.74
CA SER A 323 1.54 -4.04 -21.84
C SER A 323 2.99 -3.84 -22.28
N GLU A 324 3.22 -4.03 -23.56
CA GLU A 324 4.50 -4.08 -24.23
C GLU A 324 5.01 -2.63 -24.48
N ALA A 325 4.11 -1.63 -24.67
CA ALA A 325 4.47 -0.21 -24.75
C ALA A 325 4.93 0.37 -23.40
N LEU A 326 4.41 -0.19 -22.31
CA LEU A 326 4.76 0.20 -20.94
C LEU A 326 6.09 -0.40 -20.46
N ASP A 327 6.63 -1.44 -21.13
CA ASP A 327 7.94 -2.04 -20.80
C ASP A 327 9.15 -1.16 -21.19
N TYR A 328 9.04 -0.30 -22.21
CA TYR A 328 10.17 0.38 -22.84
C TYR A 328 10.72 1.64 -22.13
N GLU A 329 10.31 1.95 -20.88
CA GLU A 329 10.65 3.23 -20.20
C GLU A 329 10.39 4.50 -21.06
N LEU A 330 9.56 4.38 -22.09
CA LEU A 330 9.15 5.46 -23.00
C LEU A 330 8.38 6.59 -22.28
N TYR A 331 7.96 6.32 -21.05
CA TYR A 331 7.25 7.22 -20.16
C TYR A 331 8.04 8.46 -19.72
N ALA A 332 9.37 8.40 -19.76
CA ALA A 332 10.18 9.57 -19.43
C ALA A 332 10.15 10.67 -20.51
N LYS A 333 9.53 10.43 -21.66
CA LYS A 333 9.47 11.36 -22.78
C LYS A 333 8.02 11.56 -23.22
N GLU A 334 7.56 12.82 -23.22
CA GLU A 334 6.22 13.22 -23.71
C GLU A 334 5.91 12.69 -25.13
N ASP A 335 6.93 12.33 -25.90
CA ASP A 335 6.83 11.81 -27.26
C ASP A 335 6.09 10.46 -27.40
N ALA A 336 5.94 9.67 -26.32
CA ALA A 336 5.17 8.42 -26.33
C ALA A 336 3.64 8.64 -26.22
N PHE A 337 3.22 9.88 -25.93
CA PHE A 337 1.84 10.24 -25.62
C PHE A 337 0.82 9.89 -26.73
N PRO A 338 1.02 10.27 -28.01
CA PRO A 338 0.02 10.01 -29.04
C PRO A 338 -0.17 8.52 -29.33
N PHE A 339 0.88 7.72 -29.14
CA PHE A 339 0.85 6.27 -29.37
C PHE A 339 0.01 5.55 -28.31
N LEU A 340 0.25 5.84 -27.03
CA LEU A 340 -0.55 5.29 -25.93
C LEU A 340 -2.02 5.73 -26.03
N MET A 341 -2.29 6.98 -26.42
CA MET A 341 -3.67 7.46 -26.65
C MET A 341 -4.37 6.74 -27.80
N ASP A 342 -3.68 6.51 -28.91
CA ASP A 342 -4.23 5.79 -30.06
C ASP A 342 -4.53 4.33 -29.69
N CYS A 343 -3.60 3.67 -28.98
CA CYS A 343 -3.82 2.31 -28.48
C CYS A 343 -5.01 2.25 -27.50
N LEU A 344 -5.07 3.18 -26.55
CA LEU A 344 -6.16 3.23 -25.58
C LEU A 344 -7.49 3.59 -26.20
N SER A 345 -7.53 4.32 -27.32
CA SER A 345 -8.76 4.68 -28.02
C SER A 345 -9.27 3.53 -28.89
N ASN A 346 -8.36 2.84 -29.60
CA ASN A 346 -8.71 1.91 -30.67
C ASN A 346 -8.77 0.43 -30.24
N HIS A 347 -8.09 0.01 -29.17
CA HIS A 347 -8.15 -1.39 -28.70
C HIS A 347 -9.31 -1.64 -27.74
N PRO A 348 -9.94 -2.83 -27.76
CA PRO A 348 -10.97 -3.17 -26.79
C PRO A 348 -10.38 -3.11 -25.38
N ALA A 349 -11.09 -2.50 -24.42
CA ALA A 349 -10.56 -2.32 -23.07
C ALA A 349 -10.15 -3.66 -22.40
N THR A 350 -10.74 -4.77 -22.84
CA THR A 350 -10.40 -6.13 -22.39
C THR A 350 -8.94 -6.52 -22.66
N SER A 351 -8.25 -5.90 -23.63
CA SER A 351 -6.82 -6.11 -23.84
C SER A 351 -5.97 -5.57 -22.68
N LEU A 352 -6.47 -4.61 -21.90
CA LEU A 352 -5.76 -4.03 -20.76
C LEU A 352 -5.72 -4.95 -19.53
N LYS A 353 -6.38 -6.11 -19.57
CA LYS A 353 -6.36 -7.06 -18.44
C LYS A 353 -4.92 -7.47 -18.09
N SER A 354 -4.08 -7.75 -19.09
CA SER A 354 -2.66 -8.11 -18.89
C SER A 354 -1.87 -6.95 -18.27
N VAL A 355 -2.13 -5.71 -18.71
CA VAL A 355 -1.51 -4.48 -18.20
C VAL A 355 -1.81 -4.27 -16.72
N PHE A 356 -3.08 -4.44 -16.34
CA PHE A 356 -3.52 -4.25 -14.95
C PHE A 356 -3.09 -5.38 -14.01
N LEU A 357 -2.67 -6.53 -14.53
CA LEU A 357 -2.05 -7.60 -13.73
C LEU A 357 -0.58 -7.32 -13.42
N ASP A 358 0.10 -6.48 -14.22
CA ASP A 358 1.47 -6.05 -13.98
C ASP A 358 1.53 -4.82 -13.06
N LYS A 359 2.25 -4.95 -11.95
CA LYS A 359 2.36 -3.92 -10.91
C LYS A 359 2.93 -2.59 -11.43
N LYS A 360 3.99 -2.61 -12.23
CA LYS A 360 4.69 -1.41 -12.72
C LYS A 360 3.87 -0.75 -13.83
N LYS A 361 3.37 -1.56 -14.76
CA LYS A 361 2.60 -1.08 -15.92
C LYS A 361 1.26 -0.48 -15.50
N SER A 362 0.58 -1.07 -14.51
CA SER A 362 -0.63 -0.51 -13.92
C SER A 362 -0.43 0.92 -13.43
N VAL A 363 0.63 1.14 -12.65
CA VAL A 363 0.96 2.47 -12.10
C VAL A 363 1.25 3.46 -13.23
N MET A 364 2.05 3.04 -14.21
CA MET A 364 2.39 3.87 -15.36
C MET A 364 1.16 4.27 -16.18
N LEU A 365 0.29 3.31 -16.49
CA LEU A 365 -0.96 3.56 -17.19
C LEU A 365 -1.88 4.50 -16.40
N LEU A 366 -2.00 4.31 -15.09
CA LEU A 366 -2.85 5.15 -14.24
C LEU A 366 -2.33 6.59 -14.12
N HIS A 367 -1.02 6.80 -14.00
CA HIS A 367 -0.44 8.14 -14.09
C HIS A 367 -0.66 8.77 -15.46
N PHE A 368 -0.71 7.95 -16.52
CA PHE A 368 -0.87 8.45 -17.89
C PHE A 368 -2.30 8.96 -18.07
N LEU A 369 -3.25 8.13 -17.65
CA LEU A 369 -4.65 8.50 -17.57
C LEU A 369 -4.79 9.74 -16.70
N ASN A 370 -4.13 9.82 -15.53
CA ASN A 370 -4.23 11.01 -14.68
C ASN A 370 -3.75 12.30 -15.36
N ARG A 371 -2.83 12.23 -16.32
CA ARG A 371 -2.39 13.42 -17.05
C ARG A 371 -3.28 13.75 -18.25
N HIS A 372 -3.94 12.76 -18.84
CA HIS A 372 -4.53 12.86 -20.18
C HIS A 372 -5.95 12.32 -20.33
N MET A 373 -6.64 12.02 -19.23
CA MET A 373 -7.96 11.38 -19.26
C MET A 373 -8.99 12.17 -20.06
N GLU A 374 -8.95 13.50 -20.00
CA GLU A 374 -9.90 14.38 -20.69
C GLU A 374 -9.79 14.29 -22.21
N GLU A 375 -8.69 13.74 -22.73
CA GLU A 375 -8.47 13.52 -24.17
C GLU A 375 -9.08 12.20 -24.67
N LEU A 376 -9.54 11.31 -23.77
CA LEU A 376 -10.24 10.08 -24.11
C LEU A 376 -11.76 10.31 -24.14
N ASP A 377 -12.46 9.53 -24.97
CA ASP A 377 -13.92 9.48 -24.90
C ASP A 377 -14.39 8.99 -23.52
N ARG A 378 -15.44 9.61 -22.97
CA ARG A 378 -15.96 9.28 -21.64
C ARG A 378 -16.39 7.83 -21.51
N GLN A 379 -16.96 7.23 -22.56
CA GLN A 379 -17.32 5.81 -22.54
C GLN A 379 -16.06 4.95 -22.50
N LYS A 380 -15.01 5.36 -23.21
CA LYS A 380 -13.73 4.63 -23.18
C LYS A 380 -13.08 4.63 -21.81
N VAL A 381 -13.07 5.78 -21.12
CA VAL A 381 -12.60 5.87 -19.74
C VAL A 381 -13.39 4.95 -18.82
N LYS A 382 -14.72 4.88 -19.00
CA LYS A 382 -15.58 3.94 -18.26
C LYS A 382 -15.21 2.49 -18.54
N ASP A 383 -14.95 2.14 -19.79
CA ASP A 383 -14.58 0.76 -20.17
C ASP A 383 -13.20 0.38 -19.60
N ILE A 384 -12.22 1.27 -19.64
CA ILE A 384 -10.88 1.07 -19.07
C ILE A 384 -10.98 0.82 -17.55
N PHE A 385 -11.74 1.67 -16.85
CA PHE A 385 -11.95 1.52 -15.41
C PHE A 385 -12.83 0.33 -15.06
N ALA A 386 -13.78 -0.07 -15.91
CA ALA A 386 -14.51 -1.32 -15.72
C ALA A 386 -13.58 -2.54 -15.81
N VAL A 387 -12.60 -2.52 -16.72
CA VAL A 387 -11.58 -3.56 -16.81
C VAL A 387 -10.65 -3.54 -15.60
N PHE A 388 -10.20 -2.37 -15.15
CA PHE A 388 -9.45 -2.22 -13.89
C PHE A 388 -10.23 -2.83 -12.71
N ASN A 389 -11.51 -2.47 -12.56
CA ASN A 389 -12.39 -2.95 -11.49
C ASN A 389 -12.64 -4.47 -11.54
N SER A 390 -12.63 -5.06 -12.73
CA SER A 390 -12.82 -6.51 -12.89
C SER A 390 -11.62 -7.35 -12.42
N GLN A 391 -10.45 -6.73 -12.21
CA GLN A 391 -9.25 -7.45 -11.77
C GLN A 391 -9.25 -7.67 -10.26
N LYS A 392 -9.73 -8.84 -9.83
CA LYS A 392 -9.74 -9.26 -8.41
C LYS A 392 -8.35 -9.38 -7.76
N ASN A 393 -7.28 -9.42 -8.55
CA ASN A 393 -5.89 -9.66 -8.12
C ASN A 393 -5.01 -8.39 -8.14
N LEU A 394 -5.58 -7.19 -8.15
CA LEU A 394 -4.83 -5.92 -8.12
C LEU A 394 -4.18 -5.66 -6.76
N VAL A 395 -3.14 -6.43 -6.40
CA VAL A 395 -2.48 -6.35 -5.09
C VAL A 395 -1.31 -5.35 -5.09
N ASN A 396 -1.46 -4.17 -5.71
CA ASN A 396 -0.42 -3.13 -5.72
C ASN A 396 -0.91 -1.80 -5.10
N PRO A 397 -0.43 -1.43 -3.89
CA PRO A 397 -0.71 -0.15 -3.25
C PRO A 397 -0.39 1.08 -4.11
N ALA A 398 0.69 1.05 -4.90
CA ALA A 398 1.07 2.16 -5.75
C ALA A 398 0.06 2.38 -6.89
N ALA A 399 -0.50 1.30 -7.44
CA ALA A 399 -1.52 1.40 -8.48
C ALA A 399 -2.83 1.95 -7.89
N VAL A 400 -3.18 1.52 -6.67
CA VAL A 400 -4.33 2.07 -5.94
C VAL A 400 -4.15 3.58 -5.70
N SER A 401 -2.99 4.03 -5.24
CA SER A 401 -2.72 5.46 -5.04
C SER A 401 -2.83 6.23 -6.36
N ALA A 402 -2.16 5.77 -7.42
CA ALA A 402 -2.22 6.41 -8.72
C ALA A 402 -3.65 6.46 -9.29
N PHE A 403 -4.47 5.44 -9.03
CA PHE A 403 -5.88 5.41 -9.40
C PHE A 403 -6.70 6.43 -8.61
N LEU A 404 -6.48 6.56 -7.29
CA LEU A 404 -7.19 7.54 -6.46
C LEU A 404 -6.82 8.98 -6.85
N ASP A 405 -5.55 9.25 -7.12
CA ASP A 405 -5.09 10.55 -7.64
C ASP A 405 -5.75 10.89 -8.99
N CYS A 406 -5.91 9.86 -9.83
CA CYS A 406 -6.58 9.92 -11.12
C CYS A 406 -8.07 10.23 -10.99
N LEU A 407 -8.77 9.58 -10.06
CA LEU A 407 -10.16 9.90 -9.76
C LEU A 407 -10.32 11.32 -9.20
N GLU A 408 -9.44 11.74 -8.30
CA GLU A 408 -9.51 13.08 -7.69
C GLU A 408 -9.36 14.17 -8.74
N SER A 409 -8.35 14.04 -9.60
CA SER A 409 -8.01 15.04 -10.60
C SER A 409 -9.08 15.16 -11.70
N HIS A 410 -9.84 14.09 -11.97
CA HIS A 410 -10.79 14.01 -13.09
C HIS A 410 -12.24 13.79 -12.66
N LYS A 411 -12.59 14.04 -11.41
CA LYS A 411 -13.91 13.68 -10.86
C LYS A 411 -15.10 14.31 -11.60
N ASP A 412 -14.96 15.56 -12.04
CA ASP A 412 -15.99 16.27 -12.79
C ASP A 412 -16.16 15.72 -14.21
N PHE A 413 -15.06 15.28 -14.82
CA PHE A 413 -15.06 14.68 -16.15
C PHE A 413 -15.70 13.28 -16.15
N ILE A 414 -15.31 12.43 -15.20
CA ILE A 414 -15.83 11.06 -15.05
C ILE A 414 -17.32 11.10 -14.68
N GLY A 415 -17.69 12.05 -13.83
CA GLY A 415 -19.06 12.32 -13.41
C GLY A 415 -19.51 11.48 -12.21
N ARG A 416 -20.40 12.07 -11.41
CA ARG A 416 -20.76 11.58 -10.07
C ARG A 416 -21.33 10.17 -10.07
N GLU A 417 -22.28 9.91 -10.96
CA GLU A 417 -22.92 8.60 -11.07
C GLU A 417 -21.96 7.53 -11.57
N THR A 418 -20.97 7.90 -12.38
CA THR A 418 -19.95 6.97 -12.86
C THR A 418 -18.99 6.60 -11.75
N ILE A 419 -18.49 7.59 -10.98
CA ILE A 419 -17.65 7.34 -9.81
C ILE A 419 -18.44 6.50 -8.81
N LYS A 420 -19.67 6.90 -8.48
CA LYS A 420 -20.56 6.11 -7.62
C LYS A 420 -20.71 4.68 -8.11
N LYS A 421 -20.96 4.44 -9.39
CA LYS A 421 -21.00 3.08 -9.97
C LYS A 421 -19.67 2.36 -9.84
N MET A 422 -18.54 2.98 -10.16
CA MET A 422 -17.21 2.37 -10.00
C MET A 422 -16.92 1.97 -8.55
N LEU A 423 -17.44 2.74 -7.60
CA LEU A 423 -17.31 2.52 -6.17
C LEU A 423 -18.36 1.54 -5.60
N MET A 424 -19.52 1.37 -6.26
CA MET A 424 -20.69 0.63 -5.76
C MET A 424 -21.18 -0.52 -6.65
N ASP A 425 -20.53 -0.81 -7.77
CA ASP A 425 -21.02 -1.80 -8.74
C ASP A 425 -21.30 -3.15 -8.07
N ARG A 426 -22.43 -3.77 -8.42
CA ARG A 426 -22.94 -4.97 -7.73
C ARG A 426 -21.98 -6.16 -7.82
N ASP A 427 -21.15 -6.19 -8.87
CA ASP A 427 -20.11 -7.19 -9.11
C ASP A 427 -18.67 -6.67 -8.86
N GLY A 428 -18.50 -5.36 -8.61
CA GLY A 428 -17.23 -4.63 -8.70
C GLY A 428 -16.65 -4.23 -7.35
N PHE A 429 -15.67 -5.02 -6.90
CA PHE A 429 -15.03 -4.96 -5.60
C PHE A 429 -13.98 -3.84 -5.45
N LEU A 430 -14.03 -2.72 -6.16
CA LEU A 430 -12.86 -1.84 -6.21
C LEU A 430 -12.53 -1.20 -4.85
N LEU A 431 -13.49 -0.55 -4.19
CA LEU A 431 -13.21 0.09 -2.88
C LEU A 431 -13.12 -0.89 -1.72
N ALA A 432 -13.88 -2.00 -1.77
CA ALA A 432 -13.76 -3.08 -0.78
C ALA A 432 -12.42 -3.79 -0.93
N ASN A 433 -11.95 -4.07 -2.15
CA ASN A 433 -10.62 -4.61 -2.40
C ASN A 433 -9.55 -3.58 -2.10
N ILE A 434 -9.69 -2.31 -2.47
CA ILE A 434 -8.75 -1.25 -2.09
C ILE A 434 -8.64 -1.21 -0.57
N ALA A 435 -9.76 -1.16 0.17
CA ALA A 435 -9.73 -1.22 1.63
C ALA A 435 -9.09 -2.52 2.15
N LEU A 436 -9.42 -3.70 1.60
CA LEU A 436 -8.82 -4.98 1.99
C LEU A 436 -7.34 -5.11 1.63
N ILE A 437 -6.89 -4.51 0.53
CA ILE A 437 -5.50 -4.49 0.04
C ILE A 437 -4.68 -3.52 0.89
N THR A 438 -5.22 -2.33 1.11
CA THR A 438 -4.64 -1.32 1.97
C THR A 438 -4.53 -1.81 3.41
N LEU A 439 -5.50 -2.60 3.87
CA LEU A 439 -5.51 -3.20 5.21
C LEU A 439 -4.86 -4.58 5.28
N GLY A 440 -4.48 -5.22 4.17
CA GLY A 440 -4.00 -6.60 4.11
C GLY A 440 -2.56 -6.77 3.61
N GLN A 441 -2.11 -5.90 2.70
CA GLN A 441 -0.83 -6.07 1.98
C GLN A 441 -0.04 -4.79 1.69
N GLY A 442 -0.59 -3.59 1.93
CA GLY A 442 0.20 -2.37 1.80
C GLY A 442 -0.48 -1.12 2.30
N ALA A 443 -0.07 -0.71 3.49
CA ALA A 443 -0.64 0.40 4.22
C ALA A 443 -0.27 1.78 3.66
N GLU A 444 0.68 1.83 2.70
CA GLU A 444 1.12 3.04 1.99
C GLU A 444 0.00 3.74 1.21
N ALA A 445 -1.03 3.01 0.75
CA ALA A 445 -2.15 3.59 0.01
C ALA A 445 -3.26 4.16 0.93
N LEU A 446 -3.21 3.90 2.23
CA LEU A 446 -4.26 4.27 3.19
C LEU A 446 -4.42 5.77 3.36
N PRO A 447 -3.33 6.56 3.48
CA PRO A 447 -3.45 8.01 3.55
C PRO A 447 -4.08 8.62 2.30
N GLY A 448 -3.74 8.09 1.11
CA GLY A 448 -4.32 8.54 -0.16
C GLY A 448 -5.82 8.24 -0.25
N LEU A 449 -6.24 7.05 0.20
CA LEU A 449 -7.66 6.69 0.28
C LEU A 449 -8.44 7.58 1.25
N ILE A 450 -7.91 7.81 2.45
CA ILE A 450 -8.56 8.67 3.45
C ILE A 450 -8.68 10.09 2.90
N SER A 451 -7.60 10.64 2.35
CA SER A 451 -7.57 11.98 1.77
C SER A 451 -8.61 12.12 0.65
N PHE A 452 -8.72 11.10 -0.22
CA PHE A 452 -9.73 11.06 -1.27
C PHE A 452 -11.16 11.03 -0.70
N LEU A 453 -11.43 10.18 0.30
CA LEU A 453 -12.76 10.10 0.91
C LEU A 453 -13.13 11.40 1.63
N GLU A 454 -12.20 12.03 2.34
CA GLU A 454 -12.40 13.32 3.01
C GLU A 454 -12.66 14.45 1.99
N ALA A 455 -11.85 14.54 0.95
CA ALA A 455 -11.97 15.54 -0.10
C ALA A 455 -13.28 15.42 -0.90
N ASN A 456 -13.87 14.22 -0.95
CA ASN A 456 -15.08 13.94 -1.73
C ASN A 456 -16.30 13.58 -0.88
N LYS A 457 -16.28 13.84 0.44
CA LYS A 457 -17.40 13.48 1.32
C LYS A 457 -18.75 14.07 0.87
N GLU A 458 -18.76 15.31 0.37
CA GLU A 458 -19.96 15.98 -0.14
C GLU A 458 -20.40 15.40 -1.49
N TYR A 459 -19.43 14.97 -2.30
CA TYR A 459 -19.64 14.40 -3.61
C TYR A 459 -20.19 12.97 -3.53
N LEU A 460 -19.74 12.16 -2.57
CA LEU A 460 -20.10 10.75 -2.49
C LEU A 460 -21.54 10.51 -2.00
N ASN A 461 -22.22 11.46 -1.34
CA ASN A 461 -23.45 11.22 -0.55
C ASN A 461 -23.16 10.30 0.67
N PRO A 462 -23.62 10.66 1.88
CA PRO A 462 -23.58 9.80 3.07
C PRO A 462 -23.86 8.32 2.83
N ASP A 463 -24.88 7.96 2.03
CA ASP A 463 -25.29 6.57 1.80
C ASP A 463 -24.20 5.74 1.08
N VAL A 464 -23.39 6.38 0.22
CA VAL A 464 -22.33 5.71 -0.54
C VAL A 464 -21.09 5.55 0.33
N LEU A 465 -20.70 6.61 1.03
CA LEU A 465 -19.61 6.56 2.00
C LEU A 465 -19.89 5.51 3.07
N GLU A 466 -21.14 5.44 3.52
CA GLU A 466 -21.64 4.41 4.39
C GLU A 466 -21.49 3.01 3.79
N GLU A 467 -21.95 2.76 2.57
CA GLU A 467 -21.86 1.44 1.94
C GLU A 467 -20.39 1.01 1.73
N ILE A 468 -19.51 1.94 1.37
CA ILE A 468 -18.06 1.73 1.24
C ILE A 468 -17.48 1.27 2.58
N LEU A 469 -17.75 2.02 3.64
CA LEU A 469 -17.29 1.70 4.98
C LEU A 469 -17.89 0.37 5.48
N ARG A 470 -19.18 0.15 5.26
CA ARG A 470 -19.89 -1.08 5.65
C ARG A 470 -19.28 -2.30 4.96
N ARG A 471 -18.99 -2.23 3.67
CA ARG A 471 -18.41 -3.36 2.92
C ARG A 471 -16.95 -3.61 3.25
N ALA A 472 -16.14 -2.56 3.37
CA ALA A 472 -14.75 -2.68 3.83
C ALA A 472 -14.69 -3.46 5.15
N LEU A 473 -15.63 -3.20 6.06
CA LEU A 473 -15.68 -3.82 7.37
C LEU A 473 -16.39 -5.18 7.42
N VAL A 474 -17.42 -5.40 6.59
CA VAL A 474 -18.09 -6.73 6.48
C VAL A 474 -17.14 -7.76 5.89
N GLU A 475 -16.34 -7.40 4.89
CA GLU A 475 -15.32 -8.29 4.34
C GLU A 475 -14.22 -8.56 5.36
N ILE A 476 -13.80 -7.57 6.16
CA ILE A 476 -12.89 -7.78 7.29
C ILE A 476 -13.50 -8.72 8.33
N ALA A 477 -14.84 -8.77 8.47
CA ALA A 477 -15.54 -9.63 9.44
C ALA A 477 -15.72 -11.09 9.01
N VAL A 478 -15.33 -11.44 7.79
CA VAL A 478 -15.36 -12.84 7.34
C VAL A 478 -14.15 -13.55 7.96
N PRO A 479 -14.32 -14.67 8.70
CA PRO A 479 -13.23 -15.34 9.43
C PRO A 479 -11.99 -15.73 8.60
N GLY A 480 -12.12 -15.85 7.27
CA GLY A 480 -11.00 -16.09 6.35
C GLY A 480 -10.20 -14.82 5.96
N ILE A 481 -10.82 -13.65 6.01
CA ILE A 481 -10.30 -12.34 5.56
C ILE A 481 -9.82 -11.49 6.75
N CYS A 482 -10.35 -11.75 7.97
CA CYS A 482 -9.77 -11.29 9.24
C CYS A 482 -8.25 -11.55 9.32
N LYS A 483 -7.77 -12.67 8.79
CA LYS A 483 -6.38 -13.10 8.93
C LYS A 483 -5.38 -12.16 8.22
N PRO A 484 -5.59 -11.74 6.95
CA PRO A 484 -4.83 -10.65 6.32
C PRO A 484 -4.87 -9.33 7.10
N PHE A 485 -6.06 -8.90 7.54
CA PHE A 485 -6.25 -7.67 8.32
C PHE A 485 -5.44 -7.69 9.63
N LEU A 486 -5.61 -8.75 10.42
CA LEU A 486 -4.85 -8.98 11.65
C LEU A 486 -3.35 -9.13 11.38
N ASN A 487 -2.95 -9.74 10.24
CA ASN A 487 -1.55 -9.83 9.85
C ASN A 487 -0.94 -8.47 9.46
N SER A 488 -1.69 -7.57 8.84
CA SER A 488 -1.22 -6.19 8.59
C SER A 488 -1.12 -5.39 9.86
N LEU A 489 -2.08 -5.51 10.77
CA LEU A 489 -1.97 -4.89 12.09
C LEU A 489 -0.76 -5.40 12.87
N LYS A 490 -0.36 -6.67 12.68
CA LYS A 490 0.90 -7.19 13.21
C LYS A 490 2.14 -6.56 12.56
N ARG A 491 2.05 -6.18 11.27
CA ARG A 491 3.18 -5.68 10.46
C ARG A 491 3.34 -4.15 10.54
N CYS A 492 2.27 -3.39 10.30
CA CYS A 492 2.26 -1.93 10.13
C CYS A 492 1.02 -1.23 10.77
N PRO A 493 0.87 -1.22 12.11
CA PRO A 493 -0.34 -0.68 12.73
C PRO A 493 -0.39 0.86 12.83
N HIS A 494 0.72 1.59 12.66
CA HIS A 494 0.67 3.06 12.62
C HIS A 494 -0.12 3.59 11.43
N ASP A 495 -0.06 2.89 10.31
CA ASP A 495 -0.76 3.29 9.10
C ASP A 495 -2.28 3.10 9.23
N PHE A 496 -2.71 2.27 10.18
CA PHE A 496 -4.12 2.04 10.48
C PHE A 496 -4.76 3.15 11.34
N LEU A 497 -3.96 3.89 12.11
CA LEU A 497 -4.46 4.95 12.99
C LEU A 497 -5.18 6.07 12.24
N PRO A 498 -4.66 6.59 11.10
CA PRO A 498 -5.40 7.50 10.25
C PRO A 498 -6.78 6.98 9.84
N TRP A 499 -6.91 5.67 9.54
CA TRP A 499 -8.20 5.08 9.15
C TRP A 499 -9.17 5.02 10.32
N MET A 500 -8.69 4.62 11.50
CA MET A 500 -9.52 4.63 12.70
C MET A 500 -9.93 6.04 13.11
N ALA A 501 -9.03 7.02 12.97
CA ALA A 501 -9.33 8.43 13.18
C ALA A 501 -10.36 8.93 12.16
N PHE A 502 -10.24 8.55 10.89
CA PHE A 502 -11.22 8.87 9.86
C PHE A 502 -12.60 8.28 10.17
N VAL A 503 -12.68 6.99 10.52
CA VAL A 503 -13.95 6.35 10.92
C VAL A 503 -14.54 7.02 12.17
N SER A 504 -13.68 7.32 13.15
CA SER A 504 -14.03 8.02 14.40
C SER A 504 -14.60 9.42 14.15
N ASN A 505 -13.96 10.20 13.28
CA ASN A 505 -14.37 11.57 12.99
C ASN A 505 -15.65 11.64 12.14
N ASN A 506 -16.04 10.53 11.50
CA ASN A 506 -17.27 10.41 10.74
C ASN A 506 -18.35 9.59 11.48
N SER A 507 -18.16 9.32 12.78
CA SER A 507 -19.04 8.47 13.59
C SER A 507 -20.41 9.09 13.90
N GLU A 508 -20.56 10.41 13.81
CA GLU A 508 -21.81 11.14 14.09
C GLU A 508 -22.91 10.87 13.06
N SER A 509 -22.60 10.26 11.92
CA SER A 509 -23.61 9.73 11.01
C SER A 509 -24.31 8.51 11.63
N LEU A 510 -25.63 8.36 11.44
CA LEU A 510 -26.48 7.27 11.98
C LEU A 510 -25.94 5.84 11.72
N TYR A 511 -25.01 5.71 10.78
CA TYR A 511 -24.31 4.47 10.48
C TYR A 511 -22.86 4.40 10.95
N GLY A 512 -22.18 5.53 11.16
CA GLY A 512 -20.90 5.59 11.84
C GLY A 512 -20.95 4.92 13.22
N GLU A 513 -22.04 5.08 13.95
CA GLU A 513 -22.33 4.34 15.18
C GLU A 513 -22.44 2.82 14.96
N ARG A 514 -23.27 2.37 14.01
CA ARG A 514 -23.44 0.92 13.72
C ARG A 514 -22.14 0.29 13.24
N LEU A 515 -21.35 1.05 12.50
CA LEU A 515 -20.09 0.68 11.92
C LEU A 515 -19.00 0.55 12.98
N LEU A 516 -18.87 1.57 13.83
CA LEU A 516 -17.97 1.58 14.95
C LEU A 516 -18.35 0.47 15.94
N LYS A 517 -19.64 0.29 16.21
CA LYS A 517 -20.15 -0.86 16.96
C LYS A 517 -19.74 -2.19 16.32
N LYS A 518 -19.92 -2.37 15.01
CA LYS A 518 -19.43 -3.57 14.31
C LYS A 518 -17.92 -3.75 14.41
N LEU A 519 -17.12 -2.71 14.18
CA LEU A 519 -15.65 -2.71 14.30
C LEU A 519 -15.15 -3.08 15.69
N LEU A 520 -15.79 -2.50 16.71
CA LEU A 520 -15.43 -2.72 18.10
C LEU A 520 -15.95 -4.08 18.59
N THR A 521 -16.94 -4.68 17.92
CA THR A 521 -17.46 -6.04 18.18
C THR A 521 -16.91 -7.12 17.22
N LEU A 522 -16.19 -6.70 16.18
CA LEU A 522 -15.56 -7.51 15.14
C LEU A 522 -14.43 -8.27 15.79
N GLU A 523 -14.57 -9.59 15.88
CA GLU A 523 -13.73 -10.57 16.59
C GLU A 523 -12.90 -9.97 17.75
N HIS A 524 -13.19 -10.39 18.99
CA HIS A 524 -12.50 -10.04 20.25
C HIS A 524 -10.94 -10.05 20.24
N SER A 525 -10.37 -10.50 19.12
CA SER A 525 -9.03 -10.40 18.60
C SER A 525 -8.44 -9.00 18.41
N LEU A 526 -9.15 -7.92 18.03
CA LEU A 526 -8.47 -6.71 17.52
C LEU A 526 -7.57 -6.02 18.57
N LEU A 527 -8.15 -5.60 19.70
CA LEU A 527 -7.42 -4.99 20.80
C LEU A 527 -6.39 -5.97 21.40
N LEU A 528 -6.75 -7.24 21.48
CA LEU A 528 -5.89 -8.29 22.01
C LEU A 528 -4.65 -8.56 21.11
N VAL A 529 -4.84 -8.64 19.79
CA VAL A 529 -3.78 -8.85 18.79
C VAL A 529 -2.90 -7.62 18.70
N THR A 530 -3.47 -6.42 18.68
CA THR A 530 -2.68 -5.17 18.67
C THR A 530 -1.88 -5.04 19.96
N MET A 531 -2.46 -5.35 21.13
CA MET A 531 -1.72 -5.34 22.39
C MET A 531 -0.56 -6.33 22.41
N LYS A 532 -0.74 -7.54 21.88
CA LYS A 532 0.32 -8.57 21.82
C LYS A 532 1.48 -8.20 20.91
N ASN A 533 1.22 -7.48 19.81
CA ASN A 533 2.23 -7.24 18.76
C ASN A 533 2.79 -5.81 18.79
N ARG A 534 1.95 -4.80 19.11
CA ARG A 534 2.25 -3.37 19.05
C ARG A 534 1.45 -2.59 20.11
N PRO A 535 1.88 -2.66 21.39
CA PRO A 535 1.18 -2.05 22.53
C PRO A 535 0.98 -0.53 22.40
N ASP A 536 1.88 0.15 21.70
CA ASP A 536 1.81 1.58 21.39
C ASP A 536 0.52 1.92 20.63
N VAL A 537 0.20 1.18 19.57
CA VAL A 537 -1.01 1.39 18.77
C VAL A 537 -2.28 0.93 19.51
N ALA A 538 -2.15 -0.11 20.34
CA ALA A 538 -3.26 -0.54 21.19
C ALA A 538 -3.70 0.57 22.15
N CYS A 539 -2.79 1.42 22.61
CA CYS A 539 -3.12 2.58 23.43
C CYS A 539 -3.99 3.61 22.69
N ASP A 540 -3.72 3.85 21.42
CA ASP A 540 -4.51 4.76 20.60
C ASP A 540 -5.90 4.17 20.33
N LEU A 541 -6.01 2.84 20.17
CA LEU A 541 -7.30 2.16 20.13
C LEU A 541 -8.06 2.35 21.45
N LEU A 542 -7.42 2.26 22.62
CA LEU A 542 -8.08 2.52 23.90
C LEU A 542 -8.63 3.94 24.01
N LEU A 543 -7.89 4.94 23.51
CA LEU A 543 -8.39 6.32 23.45
C LEU A 543 -9.63 6.43 22.55
N LEU A 544 -9.67 5.65 21.47
CA LEU A 544 -10.85 5.57 20.63
C LEU A 544 -12.04 4.91 21.36
N TYR A 545 -11.81 3.82 22.08
CA TYR A 545 -12.83 3.17 22.94
C TYR A 545 -13.36 4.15 23.99
N ALA A 546 -12.49 4.93 24.63
CA ALA A 546 -12.87 5.93 25.63
C ALA A 546 -13.73 7.05 25.03
N ARG A 547 -13.37 7.52 23.82
CA ARG A 547 -14.09 8.60 23.12
C ARG A 547 -15.51 8.22 22.73
N HIS A 548 -15.76 6.95 22.42
CA HIS A 548 -17.03 6.44 21.89
C HIS A 548 -17.66 5.37 22.78
N GLN A 549 -17.44 5.48 24.09
CA GLN A 549 -17.90 4.51 25.08
C GLN A 549 -19.43 4.36 25.09
N ASP A 550 -20.15 5.44 24.80
CA ASP A 550 -21.61 5.51 24.69
C ASP A 550 -22.17 4.65 23.55
N LEU A 551 -21.37 4.40 22.51
CA LEU A 551 -21.76 3.58 21.35
C LEU A 551 -21.58 2.07 21.58
N ILE A 552 -20.89 1.68 22.66
CA ILE A 552 -20.55 0.30 22.99
C ILE A 552 -21.34 -0.11 24.23
N SER A 553 -22.17 -1.14 24.11
CA SER A 553 -22.86 -1.63 25.31
C SER A 553 -21.86 -2.20 26.31
N VAL A 554 -22.18 -2.06 27.60
CA VAL A 554 -21.46 -2.69 28.72
C VAL A 554 -21.12 -4.16 28.42
N PHE A 555 -22.09 -4.90 27.86
CA PHE A 555 -21.91 -6.29 27.44
C PHE A 555 -20.75 -6.49 26.46
N TYR A 556 -20.59 -5.61 25.46
CA TYR A 556 -19.50 -5.74 24.50
C TYR A 556 -18.15 -5.30 25.08
N LEU A 557 -18.10 -4.27 25.92
CA LEU A 557 -16.89 -3.91 26.65
C LEU A 557 -16.43 -5.07 27.54
N ASP A 558 -17.36 -5.68 28.29
CA ASP A 558 -17.07 -6.86 29.08
C ASP A 558 -16.50 -7.97 28.21
N LEU A 559 -17.15 -8.28 27.10
CA LEU A 559 -16.75 -9.35 26.19
C LEU A 559 -15.36 -9.11 25.57
N ILE A 560 -15.06 -7.89 25.12
CA ILE A 560 -13.77 -7.52 24.51
C ILE A 560 -12.63 -7.65 25.52
N PHE A 561 -12.80 -7.09 26.72
CA PHE A 561 -11.73 -7.04 27.71
C PHE A 561 -11.60 -8.34 28.50
N SER A 562 -12.67 -9.13 28.64
CA SER A 562 -12.62 -10.47 29.25
C SER A 562 -12.14 -11.57 28.31
N TYR A 563 -12.13 -11.31 27.00
CA TYR A 563 -11.63 -12.26 26.01
C TYR A 563 -10.17 -12.61 26.27
N ARG A 564 -9.84 -13.87 25.99
CA ARG A 564 -8.53 -14.44 26.25
C ARG A 564 -7.97 -15.08 25.00
N ASP A 565 -6.67 -14.92 24.82
CA ASP A 565 -5.95 -15.59 23.75
C ASP A 565 -5.74 -17.08 24.05
N TRP A 566 -5.01 -17.77 23.17
CA TRP A 566 -4.71 -19.19 23.34
C TRP A 566 -3.88 -19.49 24.60
N ASP A 567 -3.12 -18.51 25.11
CA ASP A 567 -2.38 -18.57 26.37
C ASP A 567 -3.27 -18.26 27.60
N TYR A 568 -4.58 -18.07 27.39
CA TYR A 568 -5.53 -17.61 28.40
C TYR A 568 -5.16 -16.21 28.96
N GLU A 569 -4.39 -15.42 28.21
CA GLU A 569 -4.03 -14.03 28.57
C GLU A 569 -5.11 -13.08 28.04
N ASN A 570 -5.60 -12.19 28.90
CA ASN A 570 -6.50 -11.10 28.50
C ASN A 570 -5.68 -9.87 28.04
N VAL A 571 -6.36 -8.85 27.55
CA VAL A 571 -5.71 -7.62 27.05
C VAL A 571 -4.84 -6.93 28.11
N LEU A 572 -5.22 -6.91 29.39
CA LEU A 572 -4.41 -6.31 30.44
C LEU A 572 -3.17 -7.15 30.72
N SER A 573 -3.30 -8.48 30.79
CA SER A 573 -2.16 -9.39 30.92
C SER A 573 -1.15 -9.18 29.80
N LEU A 574 -1.62 -9.04 28.56
CA LEU A 574 -0.77 -8.77 27.39
C LEU A 574 -0.12 -7.39 27.46
N ALA A 575 -0.86 -6.36 27.85
CA ALA A 575 -0.32 -5.01 28.02
C ALA A 575 0.85 -5.02 29.01
N VAL A 576 0.65 -5.68 30.16
CA VAL A 576 1.69 -5.87 31.18
C VAL A 576 2.86 -6.68 30.64
N CYS A 577 2.65 -7.72 29.86
CA CYS A 577 3.75 -8.52 29.31
C CYS A 577 4.64 -7.72 28.33
N HIS A 578 4.04 -6.81 27.56
CA HIS A 578 4.69 -6.22 26.40
C HIS A 578 5.11 -4.74 26.55
N SER A 579 4.47 -3.93 27.41
CA SER A 579 4.83 -2.51 27.59
C SER A 579 4.35 -1.92 28.92
N VAL A 580 5.27 -1.28 29.67
CA VAL A 580 4.94 -0.53 30.90
C VAL A 580 3.93 0.59 30.62
N GLU A 581 4.12 1.32 29.52
CA GLU A 581 3.23 2.43 29.15
C GLU A 581 1.83 1.93 28.80
N ALA A 582 1.73 0.83 28.03
CA ALA A 582 0.44 0.27 27.68
C ALA A 582 -0.29 -0.31 28.89
N GLY A 583 0.44 -0.99 29.79
CA GLY A 583 -0.10 -1.44 31.06
C GLY A 583 -0.62 -0.29 31.92
N ARG A 584 0.08 0.86 31.94
CA ARG A 584 -0.36 2.06 32.67
C ARG A 584 -1.63 2.64 32.06
N LYS A 585 -1.64 2.91 30.75
CA LYS A 585 -2.82 3.44 30.05
C LYS A 585 -4.04 2.52 30.15
N MET A 586 -3.85 1.20 30.19
CA MET A 586 -4.93 0.25 30.44
C MET A 586 -5.52 0.37 31.86
N LEU A 587 -4.67 0.53 32.88
CA LEU A 587 -5.12 0.71 34.25
C LEU A 587 -5.86 2.06 34.42
N ASP A 588 -5.31 3.13 33.83
CA ASP A 588 -5.95 4.45 33.79
C ASP A 588 -7.32 4.35 33.09
N PHE A 589 -7.39 3.69 31.93
CA PHE A 589 -8.63 3.47 31.20
C PHE A 589 -9.68 2.72 32.04
N PHE A 590 -9.31 1.64 32.75
CA PHE A 590 -10.26 0.95 33.63
C PHE A 590 -10.73 1.82 34.78
N ASN A 591 -9.85 2.67 35.32
CA ASN A 591 -10.20 3.55 36.43
C ASN A 591 -11.20 4.63 35.99
N ASP A 592 -10.92 5.25 34.86
CA ASP A 592 -11.75 6.31 34.27
C ASP A 592 -13.10 5.76 33.80
N ASN A 593 -13.15 4.50 33.38
CA ASN A 593 -14.33 3.85 32.82
C ASN A 593 -14.92 2.76 33.72
N LYS A 594 -14.69 2.81 35.04
CA LYS A 594 -15.09 1.71 35.96
C LYS A 594 -16.58 1.36 35.94
N ASN A 595 -17.44 2.35 35.68
CA ASN A 595 -18.89 2.16 35.58
C ASN A 595 -19.34 1.48 34.27
N ALA A 596 -18.42 1.34 33.31
CA ALA A 596 -18.66 0.70 32.01
C ALA A 596 -18.54 -0.83 32.05
N PHE A 597 -18.03 -1.38 33.16
CA PHE A 597 -17.71 -2.79 33.31
C PHE A 597 -18.52 -3.43 34.41
N LEU A 598 -18.88 -4.69 34.22
CA LEU A 598 -19.36 -5.50 35.33
C LEU A 598 -18.21 -5.79 36.30
N VAL A 599 -18.48 -5.75 37.60
CA VAL A 599 -17.50 -6.04 38.67
C VAL A 599 -16.84 -7.40 38.46
N ASP A 600 -17.61 -8.40 38.02
CA ASP A 600 -17.10 -9.75 37.76
C ASP A 600 -16.18 -9.81 36.54
N THR A 601 -16.39 -8.96 35.53
CA THR A 601 -15.48 -8.82 34.39
C THR A 601 -14.15 -8.24 34.85
N LEU A 602 -14.15 -7.15 35.63
CA LEU A 602 -12.92 -6.56 36.17
C LEU A 602 -12.17 -7.57 37.04
N LYS A 603 -12.88 -8.35 37.87
CA LYS A 603 -12.28 -9.47 38.62
C LYS A 603 -11.66 -10.51 37.69
N LEU A 604 -12.33 -10.88 36.60
CA LEU A 604 -11.83 -11.87 35.64
C LEU A 604 -10.62 -11.34 34.87
N ILE A 605 -10.55 -10.04 34.59
CA ILE A 605 -9.40 -9.39 33.94
C ILE A 605 -8.20 -9.36 34.90
N LEU A 606 -8.40 -8.90 36.14
CA LEU A 606 -7.32 -8.66 37.09
C LEU A 606 -6.82 -9.94 37.76
N CYS A 607 -7.73 -10.83 38.14
CA CYS A 607 -7.44 -12.08 38.86
C CYS A 607 -7.45 -13.32 37.93
N GLY A 608 -7.75 -13.14 36.65
CA GLY A 608 -7.71 -14.20 35.66
C GLY A 608 -6.32 -14.76 35.49
N ARG A 609 -6.21 -16.09 35.49
CA ARG A 609 -4.93 -16.78 35.30
C ARG A 609 -4.74 -17.25 33.87
N ASN A 610 -3.53 -17.09 33.34
CA ASN A 610 -3.10 -17.64 32.04
C ASN A 610 -2.83 -19.17 32.15
N MET A 611 -2.42 -19.83 31.07
CA MET A 611 -2.09 -21.28 31.06
C MET A 611 -1.00 -21.68 32.06
N ARG A 612 -0.13 -20.74 32.45
CA ARG A 612 0.92 -20.95 33.46
C ARG A 612 0.43 -20.74 34.89
N GLY A 613 -0.85 -20.40 35.07
CA GLY A 613 -1.43 -20.09 36.37
C GLY A 613 -1.10 -18.68 36.87
N GLU A 614 -0.57 -17.80 36.03
CA GLU A 614 -0.11 -16.45 36.37
C GLU A 614 -1.25 -15.44 36.18
N ASP A 615 -1.47 -14.56 37.16
CA ASP A 615 -2.42 -13.44 37.05
C ASP A 615 -1.71 -12.11 36.72
N VAL A 616 -2.46 -11.03 36.52
CA VAL A 616 -1.88 -9.72 36.13
C VAL A 616 -0.86 -9.23 37.16
N PHE A 617 -1.16 -9.35 38.45
CA PHE A 617 -0.22 -8.95 39.50
C PHE A 617 1.10 -9.72 39.39
N TRP A 618 1.03 -11.03 39.18
CA TRP A 618 2.20 -11.86 38.96
C TRP A 618 3.02 -11.39 37.75
N LEU A 619 2.35 -11.11 36.62
CA LEU A 619 3.01 -10.64 35.40
C LEU A 619 3.69 -9.29 35.64
N ILE A 620 3.07 -8.37 36.40
CA ILE A 620 3.69 -7.09 36.75
C ILE A 620 4.98 -7.32 37.53
N VAL A 621 4.93 -8.07 38.63
CA VAL A 621 6.11 -8.27 39.49
C VAL A 621 7.23 -9.03 38.76
N SER A 622 6.88 -9.99 37.92
CA SER A 622 7.87 -10.85 37.26
C SER A 622 8.41 -10.29 35.93
N LYS A 623 7.65 -9.44 35.22
CA LYS A 623 8.00 -8.96 33.88
C LYS A 623 8.18 -7.44 33.79
N GLN A 624 7.31 -6.65 34.44
CA GLN A 624 7.30 -5.19 34.31
C GLN A 624 7.07 -4.52 35.67
N PRO A 625 8.03 -4.61 36.59
CA PRO A 625 7.78 -4.21 37.96
C PRO A 625 7.74 -2.69 38.15
N ASP A 626 8.13 -1.90 37.14
CA ASP A 626 7.94 -0.45 37.09
C ASP A 626 6.45 -0.05 36.99
N LEU A 627 5.58 -0.98 36.59
CA LEU A 627 4.12 -0.77 36.57
C LEU A 627 3.48 -0.98 37.95
N LEU A 628 4.22 -1.54 38.90
CA LEU A 628 3.72 -1.91 40.22
C LEU A 628 3.13 -0.73 41.01
N PRO A 629 3.70 0.50 41.01
CA PRO A 629 3.06 1.65 41.64
C PRO A 629 1.68 1.97 41.06
N ALA A 630 1.54 2.00 39.72
CA ALA A 630 0.27 2.31 39.07
C ALA A 630 -0.80 1.23 39.36
N PHE A 631 -0.39 -0.04 39.40
CA PHE A 631 -1.29 -1.13 39.75
C PHE A 631 -1.74 -1.08 41.21
N ILE A 632 -0.83 -0.68 42.10
CA ILE A 632 -1.11 -0.41 43.50
C ILE A 632 -2.15 0.71 43.60
N ASP A 633 -1.90 1.86 42.99
CA ASP A 633 -2.83 2.99 43.00
C ASP A 633 -4.22 2.57 42.48
N PHE A 634 -4.27 1.83 41.37
CA PHE A 634 -5.51 1.27 40.83
C PHE A 634 -6.27 0.38 41.84
N ILE A 635 -5.58 -0.52 42.57
CA ILE A 635 -6.22 -1.34 43.61
C ILE A 635 -6.75 -0.45 44.75
N TRP A 636 -5.97 0.56 45.14
CA TRP A 636 -6.34 1.46 46.22
C TRP A 636 -7.57 2.30 45.89
N GLU A 637 -7.75 2.67 44.62
CA GLU A 637 -8.89 3.45 44.14
C GLU A 637 -10.13 2.59 43.88
N ASN A 638 -9.97 1.28 43.70
CA ASN A 638 -11.05 0.35 43.36
C ASN A 638 -11.14 -0.84 44.33
N LYS A 639 -11.06 -0.58 45.64
CA LYS A 639 -10.99 -1.61 46.69
C LYS A 639 -12.17 -2.58 46.68
N GLU A 640 -13.34 -2.10 46.29
CA GLU A 640 -14.59 -2.83 46.15
C GLU A 640 -14.53 -3.96 45.12
N LEU A 641 -13.68 -3.84 44.09
CA LEU A 641 -13.48 -4.89 43.09
C LEU A 641 -12.75 -6.11 43.67
N PHE A 642 -11.94 -5.87 44.70
CA PHE A 642 -11.08 -6.85 45.34
C PHE A 642 -11.70 -7.32 46.66
N GLU A 643 -12.64 -8.26 46.56
CA GLU A 643 -13.07 -9.02 47.73
C GLU A 643 -11.85 -9.58 48.46
N ARG A 644 -11.84 -9.49 49.80
CA ARG A 644 -10.73 -9.96 50.64
C ARG A 644 -10.27 -11.39 50.34
N GLY A 645 -11.09 -12.23 49.70
CA GLY A 645 -10.71 -13.58 49.27
C GLY A 645 -9.83 -13.64 48.02
N SER A 646 -10.09 -12.81 47.01
CA SER A 646 -9.46 -12.92 45.68
C SER A 646 -8.09 -12.25 45.64
N ALA A 647 -7.99 -10.99 46.10
CA ALA A 647 -6.70 -10.31 46.26
C ALA A 647 -5.77 -11.09 47.19
N LYS A 648 -6.33 -11.66 48.27
CA LYS A 648 -5.58 -12.50 49.21
C LYS A 648 -5.02 -13.74 48.53
N LYS A 649 -5.75 -14.40 47.63
CA LYS A 649 -5.29 -15.58 46.86
C LYS A 649 -4.15 -15.25 45.89
N SER A 650 -4.25 -14.12 45.18
CA SER A 650 -3.19 -13.64 44.27
C SER A 650 -1.93 -13.27 45.04
N LEU A 651 -2.08 -12.51 46.13
CA LEU A 651 -0.97 -12.14 47.02
C LEU A 651 -0.37 -13.36 47.76
N LEU A 652 -1.14 -14.43 48.02
CA LEU A 652 -0.65 -15.71 48.55
C LEU A 652 0.19 -16.52 47.54
N MET A 653 0.01 -16.32 46.23
CA MET A 653 0.81 -17.00 45.21
C MET A 653 2.25 -16.48 45.17
N ILE A 654 2.43 -15.16 45.35
CA ILE A 654 3.75 -14.51 45.53
C ILE A 654 4.54 -15.24 46.61
N LYS A 655 3.86 -15.56 47.73
CA LYS A 655 4.44 -16.26 48.87
C LYS A 655 4.86 -17.69 48.52
N LYS A 656 4.01 -18.46 47.81
CA LYS A 656 4.28 -19.86 47.50
C LYS A 656 5.43 -20.04 46.50
N GLN A 657 5.67 -19.07 45.64
CA GLN A 657 6.63 -19.20 44.54
C GLN A 657 7.92 -18.35 44.72
N GLY A 658 8.11 -17.72 45.89
CA GLY A 658 9.38 -17.04 46.22
C GLY A 658 9.62 -15.70 45.49
N ILE A 659 8.55 -15.07 45.00
CA ILE A 659 8.60 -13.88 44.14
C ILE A 659 8.94 -12.59 44.86
N THR A 660 8.99 -12.60 46.19
CA THR A 660 9.42 -11.44 46.96
C THR A 660 10.80 -10.93 46.57
N LYS A 661 11.64 -11.76 45.96
CA LYS A 661 12.95 -11.39 45.42
C LYS A 661 12.90 -10.66 44.07
N LEU A 662 11.80 -10.73 43.33
CA LEU A 662 11.62 -10.07 42.03
C LEU A 662 10.98 -8.68 42.17
N ILE A 663 10.44 -8.34 43.34
CA ILE A 663 9.89 -7.01 43.59
C ILE A 663 11.05 -6.01 43.72
N PRO A 664 11.12 -4.96 42.89
CA PRO A 664 12.15 -3.93 42.98
C PRO A 664 12.15 -3.30 44.35
N GLU A 665 13.33 -3.01 44.87
CA GLU A 665 13.51 -2.42 46.21
C GLU A 665 12.63 -1.19 46.43
N SER A 666 12.47 -0.34 45.41
CA SER A 666 11.58 0.84 45.42
C SER A 666 10.10 0.54 45.66
N SER A 667 9.62 -0.64 45.25
CA SER A 667 8.19 -1.02 45.34
C SER A 667 7.89 -2.05 46.43
N GLN A 668 8.93 -2.62 47.07
CA GLN A 668 8.80 -3.64 48.12
C GLN A 668 7.95 -3.15 49.30
N PHE A 669 8.10 -1.88 49.67
CA PHE A 669 7.32 -1.28 50.74
C PHE A 669 5.84 -1.20 50.37
N SER A 670 5.49 -0.59 49.23
CA SER A 670 4.10 -0.44 48.77
C SER A 670 3.37 -1.78 48.61
N VAL A 671 4.05 -2.82 48.10
CA VAL A 671 3.48 -4.18 48.07
C VAL A 671 3.26 -4.75 49.46
N ALA A 672 4.22 -4.58 50.36
CA ALA A 672 4.04 -5.04 51.73
C ALA A 672 2.88 -4.34 52.43
N LEU A 673 2.69 -3.03 52.19
CA LEU A 673 1.55 -2.28 52.71
C LEU A 673 0.22 -2.81 52.17
N LEU A 674 0.15 -3.08 50.87
CA LEU A 674 -1.02 -3.70 50.25
C LEU A 674 -1.32 -5.07 50.90
N MET A 675 -0.30 -5.91 51.09
CA MET A 675 -0.44 -7.21 51.75
C MET A 675 -0.95 -7.07 53.20
N LEU A 676 -0.47 -6.07 53.94
CA LEU A 676 -0.96 -5.78 55.30
C LEU A 676 -2.43 -5.32 55.30
N GLU A 677 -2.83 -4.46 54.35
CA GLU A 677 -4.21 -3.97 54.22
C GLU A 677 -5.20 -5.11 53.91
N TYR A 678 -4.79 -6.11 53.13
CA TYR A 678 -5.58 -7.32 52.87
C TYR A 678 -5.42 -8.42 53.95
N GLY A 679 -4.76 -8.13 55.06
CA GLY A 679 -4.63 -9.04 56.21
C GLY A 679 -3.70 -10.24 55.97
N LEU A 680 -2.74 -10.11 55.07
CA LEU A 680 -1.71 -11.10 54.80
C LEU A 680 -0.47 -10.82 55.65
N MET A 681 -0.49 -11.33 56.88
CA MET A 681 0.69 -11.34 57.75
C MET A 681 1.54 -12.58 57.45
N SER A 682 2.75 -12.42 56.92
CA SER A 682 3.71 -13.52 56.76
C SER A 682 5.14 -13.06 57.01
N LYS A 683 6.05 -14.02 57.26
CA LYS A 683 7.49 -13.74 57.45
C LYS A 683 8.10 -13.03 56.24
N GLU A 684 7.54 -13.27 55.06
CA GLU A 684 7.96 -12.68 53.79
C GLU A 684 7.54 -11.21 53.66
N VAL A 685 6.35 -10.83 54.14
CA VAL A 685 5.93 -9.41 54.22
C VAL A 685 6.87 -8.63 55.13
N ILE A 686 7.23 -9.22 56.27
CA ILE A 686 8.24 -8.65 57.17
C ILE A 686 9.59 -8.55 56.45
N SER A 687 9.96 -9.53 55.62
CA SER A 687 11.21 -9.49 54.86
C SER A 687 11.22 -8.41 53.76
N LEU A 688 10.08 -8.18 53.08
CA LEU A 688 9.93 -7.11 52.10
C LEU A 688 10.08 -5.73 52.74
N ILE A 689 9.44 -5.53 53.90
CA ILE A 689 9.57 -4.26 54.65
C ILE A 689 11.00 -4.09 55.18
N LYS A 690 11.71 -5.18 55.51
CA LYS A 690 13.12 -5.14 55.92
C LYS A 690 14.07 -4.80 54.77
N ALA A 691 13.73 -5.19 53.55
CA ALA A 691 14.57 -5.04 52.37
C ALA A 691 14.33 -3.71 51.62
N ALA A 692 13.15 -3.08 51.80
CA ALA A 692 12.85 -1.79 51.20
C ALA A 692 13.70 -0.65 51.80
N PRO A 693 14.36 0.20 50.99
CA PRO A 693 15.05 1.39 51.47
C PRO A 693 14.05 2.40 52.06
N PRO A 694 14.48 3.27 53.00
CA PRO A 694 13.63 4.34 53.50
C PRO A 694 13.30 5.32 52.37
N SER A 695 12.02 5.46 52.01
CA SER A 695 11.51 6.42 51.02
C SER A 695 10.47 7.36 51.64
N ASP A 696 10.12 8.46 50.97
CA ASP A 696 9.06 9.37 51.42
C ASP A 696 7.69 8.66 51.58
N ASP A 697 7.49 7.52 50.91
CA ASP A 697 6.31 6.66 51.06
C ASP A 697 6.20 6.05 52.47
N TRP A 698 7.32 5.82 53.16
CA TRP A 698 7.32 5.41 54.58
C TRP A 698 6.66 6.48 55.46
N LEU A 699 6.99 7.75 55.19
CA LEU A 699 6.46 8.88 55.93
C LEU A 699 5.00 9.14 55.58
N HIS A 700 4.63 9.01 54.29
CA HIS A 700 3.27 9.21 53.80
C HIS A 700 2.30 8.12 54.27
N PHE A 701 2.73 6.85 54.31
CA PHE A 701 1.93 5.75 54.85
C PHE A 701 1.69 5.90 56.35
N SER A 702 2.73 6.29 57.10
CA SER A 702 2.62 6.52 58.54
C SER A 702 1.63 7.64 58.85
N THR A 703 1.59 8.70 58.05
CA THR A 703 0.66 9.82 58.24
C THR A 703 -0.77 9.51 57.78
N ARG A 704 -0.99 8.86 56.61
CA ARG A 704 -2.34 8.54 56.08
C ARG A 704 -3.13 7.48 56.85
N ASN A 705 -2.46 6.49 57.46
CA ASN A 705 -3.16 5.42 58.21
C ASN A 705 -3.35 5.72 59.69
N ILE A 706 -2.60 6.68 60.26
CA ILE A 706 -2.80 7.16 61.62
C ILE A 706 -4.06 8.06 61.71
N SER A 707 -4.51 8.66 60.60
CA SER A 707 -5.67 9.56 60.56
C SER A 707 -7.06 8.89 60.38
N HIS A 708 -7.16 7.55 60.23
CA HIS A 708 -8.44 6.84 60.10
C HIS A 708 -8.63 5.76 61.18
N PRO A 709 -9.46 6.01 62.23
CA PRO A 709 -9.63 5.12 63.39
C PRO A 709 -10.22 3.74 63.06
N GLU A 710 -10.88 3.56 61.92
CA GLU A 710 -11.59 2.31 61.64
C GLU A 710 -10.66 1.18 61.14
N LYS A 711 -9.38 1.51 60.92
CA LYS A 711 -8.32 0.56 60.50
C LYS A 711 -7.41 0.08 61.65
N ILE A 712 -7.86 0.20 62.91
CA ILE A 712 -7.08 -0.08 64.13
C ILE A 712 -6.31 -1.42 64.13
N ASN A 713 -6.88 -2.51 63.60
CA ASN A 713 -6.18 -3.80 63.59
C ASN A 713 -5.02 -3.86 62.58
N GLY A 714 -5.11 -3.13 61.46
CA GLY A 714 -4.01 -2.98 60.51
C GLY A 714 -2.90 -2.10 61.08
N ALA A 715 -3.26 -0.97 61.70
CA ALA A 715 -2.30 -0.04 62.31
C ALA A 715 -1.53 -0.67 63.49
N ARG A 716 -2.20 -1.46 64.33
CA ARG A 716 -1.57 -2.21 65.44
C ARG A 716 -0.51 -3.19 64.94
N GLU A 717 -0.82 -3.89 63.84
CA GLU A 717 0.05 -4.94 63.31
C GLU A 717 1.17 -4.37 62.42
N VAL A 718 0.93 -3.27 61.72
CA VAL A 718 1.98 -2.50 61.04
C VAL A 718 2.96 -1.89 62.06
N ALA A 719 2.45 -1.30 63.16
CA ALA A 719 3.30 -0.81 64.24
C ALA A 719 4.13 -1.95 64.85
N ARG A 720 3.52 -3.11 65.09
CA ARG A 720 4.21 -4.30 65.61
C ARG A 720 5.31 -4.82 64.65
N VAL A 721 5.07 -4.80 63.34
CA VAL A 721 6.06 -5.17 62.32
C VAL A 721 7.17 -4.14 62.20
N LEU A 722 6.86 -2.83 62.18
CA LEU A 722 7.85 -1.75 62.22
C LEU A 722 8.76 -1.87 63.45
N PHE A 723 8.19 -2.13 64.63
CA PHE A 723 8.94 -2.39 65.87
C PHE A 723 9.80 -3.67 65.81
N SER A 724 9.33 -4.71 65.12
CA SER A 724 10.11 -5.95 64.91
C SER A 724 11.31 -5.73 63.98
N ILE A 725 11.13 -4.96 62.91
CA ILE A 725 12.16 -4.68 61.90
C ILE A 725 13.28 -3.80 62.45
N ILE A 726 12.93 -2.77 63.22
CA ILE A 726 13.90 -1.91 63.93
C ILE A 726 14.77 -2.73 64.89
N ASN A 727 14.24 -3.82 65.46
CA ASN A 727 14.95 -4.66 66.40
C ASN A 727 15.84 -5.76 65.77
N ASP A 728 15.73 -6.02 64.46
CA ASP A 728 16.24 -7.27 63.85
C ASP A 728 17.26 -7.09 62.69
N VAL A 729 17.59 -5.86 62.25
CA VAL A 729 18.60 -5.59 61.19
C VAL A 729 20.01 -5.32 61.77
N ARG A 730 21.06 -5.84 61.13
CA ARG A 730 22.50 -5.63 61.45
C ARG A 730 22.98 -4.20 61.16
N PHE A 731 22.36 -3.19 61.74
CA PHE A 731 22.96 -1.87 61.88
C PHE A 731 24.25 -1.95 62.70
N GLY A 732 25.27 -1.19 62.32
CA GLY A 732 26.50 -1.03 63.11
C GLY A 732 26.16 -0.52 64.52
N LYS A 733 27.04 -0.79 65.50
CA LYS A 733 26.79 -0.48 66.91
C LYS A 733 26.50 1.02 67.15
N ASP A 734 27.00 1.89 66.27
CA ASP A 734 26.82 3.35 66.28
C ASP A 734 25.63 3.83 65.43
N GLU A 735 25.25 3.15 64.34
CA GLU A 735 24.00 3.44 63.61
C GLU A 735 22.77 3.02 64.43
N ARG A 736 22.82 1.87 65.12
CA ARG A 736 21.82 1.50 66.15
C ARG A 736 21.74 2.55 67.25
N ARG A 737 22.88 3.17 67.58
CA ARG A 737 22.99 4.21 68.60
C ARG A 737 22.36 5.52 68.13
N GLN A 738 22.45 5.84 66.85
CA GLN A 738 21.87 7.03 66.25
C GLN A 738 20.36 6.86 66.03
N VAL A 739 19.91 5.75 65.42
CA VAL A 739 18.49 5.50 65.10
C VAL A 739 17.60 5.35 66.35
N LEU A 740 18.05 4.62 67.39
CA LEU A 740 17.27 4.46 68.64
C LEU A 740 17.29 5.72 69.53
N LYS A 741 18.40 6.47 69.52
CA LYS A 741 18.52 7.74 70.27
C LYS A 741 17.75 8.87 69.57
N ASN A 742 17.58 8.78 68.26
CA ASN A 742 16.80 9.71 67.45
C ASN A 742 15.30 9.40 67.50
N ASN A 743 14.84 8.15 67.44
CA ASN A 743 13.40 7.92 67.20
C ASN A 743 12.45 8.12 68.39
N HIS A 744 12.85 7.89 69.65
CA HIS A 744 11.96 8.16 70.79
C HIS A 744 12.13 9.59 71.34
N LEU A 745 13.38 10.09 71.35
CA LEU A 745 13.72 11.43 71.84
C LEU A 745 13.44 12.52 70.78
N LEU A 746 13.64 12.29 69.47
CA LEU A 746 13.15 13.22 68.45
C LEU A 746 11.65 13.13 68.26
N LEU A 747 10.98 11.99 68.50
CA LEU A 747 9.51 11.96 68.40
C LEU A 747 8.90 12.74 69.57
N ILE A 748 9.40 12.55 70.79
CA ILE A 748 8.93 13.30 71.97
C ILE A 748 9.40 14.77 71.92
N ASN A 749 10.65 15.06 71.53
CA ASN A 749 11.14 16.44 71.38
C ASN A 749 10.58 17.12 70.14
N SER A 750 10.31 16.45 69.02
CA SER A 750 9.60 17.05 67.88
C SER A 750 8.14 17.34 68.22
N LEU A 751 7.52 16.58 69.11
CA LEU A 751 6.19 16.88 69.63
C LEU A 751 6.22 18.06 70.62
N ALA A 752 7.34 18.28 71.32
CA ALA A 752 7.56 19.40 72.23
C ALA A 752 8.01 20.71 71.53
N ASP A 753 9.00 20.64 70.64
CA ASP A 753 9.63 21.77 69.93
C ASP A 753 8.71 22.35 68.83
N LYS A 754 7.87 21.54 68.19
CA LYS A 754 6.98 22.03 67.11
C LYS A 754 5.70 22.69 67.62
N ASN A 755 5.52 22.83 68.93
CA ASN A 755 4.33 23.43 69.53
C ASN A 755 3.02 22.90 68.89
N ILE A 756 3.01 21.60 68.54
CA ILE A 756 1.84 20.98 67.91
C ILE A 756 0.79 20.93 69.02
N SER A 757 -0.14 21.88 68.96
CA SER A 757 -1.34 21.91 69.76
C SER A 757 -2.20 20.68 69.42
N ILE A 758 -1.81 19.52 69.95
CA ILE A 758 -2.76 18.43 70.23
C ILE A 758 -3.43 18.81 71.55
N ALA A 759 -4.20 19.90 71.54
CA ALA A 759 -5.01 20.31 72.66
C ALA A 759 -6.13 19.29 72.82
N GLY A 760 -6.07 18.46 73.88
CA GLY A 760 -7.14 17.54 74.24
C GLY A 760 -6.67 16.21 74.82
N GLU A 761 -7.65 15.44 75.31
CA GLU A 761 -7.45 14.14 75.98
C GLU A 761 -6.65 13.12 75.15
N GLN A 762 -6.69 13.23 73.82
CA GLN A 762 -6.01 12.31 72.90
C GLN A 762 -4.48 12.45 72.91
N GLY A 763 -3.94 13.67 72.97
CA GLY A 763 -2.50 13.89 73.07
C GLY A 763 -1.94 13.40 74.41
N SER A 764 -2.68 13.68 75.49
CA SER A 764 -2.38 13.18 76.84
C SER A 764 -2.40 11.65 76.90
N TRP A 765 -3.37 11.02 76.23
CA TRP A 765 -3.46 9.55 76.16
C TRP A 765 -2.27 8.92 75.43
N ILE A 766 -1.86 9.46 74.27
CA ILE A 766 -0.73 8.93 73.49
C ILE A 766 0.58 9.02 74.29
N VAL A 767 0.83 10.16 74.95
CA VAL A 767 2.03 10.35 75.79
C VAL A 767 2.00 9.39 76.99
N LYS A 768 0.85 9.21 77.65
CA LYS A 768 0.70 8.23 78.74
C LYS A 768 0.98 6.79 78.29
N GLN A 769 0.48 6.38 77.12
CA GLN A 769 0.72 5.03 76.60
C GLN A 769 2.20 4.78 76.25
N LEU A 770 2.88 5.77 75.68
CA LEU A 770 4.32 5.67 75.39
C LEU A 770 5.16 5.54 76.66
N ILE A 771 4.82 6.31 77.70
CA ILE A 771 5.50 6.25 79.00
C ILE A 771 5.23 4.91 79.70
N ALA A 772 3.98 4.45 79.75
CA ALA A 772 3.60 3.17 80.35
C ALA A 772 4.30 1.98 79.68
N HIS A 773 4.39 2.01 78.34
CA HIS A 773 5.11 0.99 77.59
C HIS A 773 6.60 0.96 77.93
N HIS A 774 7.22 2.12 78.09
CA HIS A 774 8.62 2.22 78.50
C HIS A 774 8.86 1.69 79.93
N ILE A 775 7.95 1.97 80.87
CA ILE A 775 8.01 1.40 82.23
C ILE A 775 7.91 -0.13 82.20
N SER A 776 6.95 -0.67 81.45
CA SER A 776 6.77 -2.12 81.32
C SER A 776 8.03 -2.80 80.77
N PHE A 777 8.66 -2.20 79.75
CA PHE A 777 9.94 -2.66 79.23
C PHE A 777 11.05 -2.66 80.30
N LEU A 778 11.16 -1.61 81.10
CA LEU A 778 12.15 -1.54 82.19
C LEU A 778 11.89 -2.59 83.29
N ARG A 779 10.63 -2.87 83.63
CA ARG A 779 10.26 -3.93 84.59
C ARG A 779 10.72 -5.31 84.14
N ILE A 780 10.51 -5.63 82.86
CA ILE A 780 10.94 -6.91 82.28
C ILE A 780 12.47 -7.04 82.38
N LYS A 781 13.22 -5.96 82.18
CA LYS A 781 14.68 -5.96 82.28
C LYS A 781 15.18 -6.13 83.72
N VAL A 782 14.53 -5.47 84.68
CA VAL A 782 14.83 -5.64 86.12
C VAL A 782 14.52 -7.06 86.60
N ALA A 783 13.38 -7.63 86.19
CA ALA A 783 12.99 -8.99 86.56
C ALA A 783 13.94 -10.07 86.01
N LYS A 784 14.60 -9.81 84.89
CA LYS A 784 15.59 -10.72 84.28
C LYS A 784 16.99 -10.61 84.90
N GLY A 785 17.18 -9.76 85.92
CA GLY A 785 18.48 -9.57 86.56
C GLY A 785 19.51 -8.86 85.66
N GLU A 786 19.08 -8.27 84.55
CA GLU A 786 19.94 -7.62 83.55
C GLU A 786 20.39 -6.22 84.04
N HIS A 787 21.12 -6.18 85.16
CA HIS A 787 21.53 -4.94 85.84
C HIS A 787 22.81 -4.31 85.28
N SER A 788 23.54 -5.00 84.40
CA SER A 788 24.91 -4.64 83.98
C SER A 788 25.02 -4.12 82.54
N HIS A 789 23.91 -3.79 81.88
CA HIS A 789 24.01 -3.11 80.59
C HIS A 789 24.46 -1.66 80.81
N HIS A 790 25.71 -1.34 80.42
CA HIS A 790 26.33 -0.01 80.45
C HIS A 790 25.47 1.13 79.87
N ARG A 791 24.39 0.82 79.13
CA ARG A 791 23.40 1.78 78.60
C ARG A 791 22.31 2.21 79.60
N TYR A 792 22.23 1.62 80.79
CA TYR A 792 21.30 2.00 81.86
C TYR A 792 22.04 2.06 83.22
N ARG A 793 23.10 2.88 83.34
CA ARG A 793 23.73 3.27 84.63
C ARG A 793 22.78 4.11 85.49
N PHE A 794 21.55 3.64 85.68
CA PHE A 794 20.48 4.42 86.30
C PHE A 794 20.24 4.00 87.74
N MET A 795 20.70 2.81 88.16
CA MET A 795 20.53 2.35 89.54
C MET A 795 21.71 1.48 90.01
N THR A 796 22.92 1.81 89.55
CA THR A 796 24.15 1.21 90.09
C THR A 796 24.32 1.60 91.55
N GLY A 797 24.38 0.60 92.44
CA GLY A 797 24.42 0.79 93.90
C GLY A 797 23.10 0.53 94.63
N TYR A 798 22.00 0.27 93.91
CA TYR A 798 20.70 -0.09 94.50
C TYR A 798 20.32 -1.54 94.22
N SER A 799 19.72 -2.23 95.19
CA SER A 799 19.24 -3.61 95.03
C SER A 799 18.12 -3.70 94.00
N ALA A 800 17.97 -4.84 93.32
CA ALA A 800 16.86 -5.11 92.39
C ALA A 800 15.47 -4.82 93.00
N SER A 801 15.31 -5.10 94.29
CA SER A 801 14.08 -4.79 95.04
C SER A 801 13.82 -3.29 95.24
N SER A 802 14.88 -2.47 95.27
CA SER A 802 14.76 -1.00 95.32
C SER A 802 14.48 -0.41 93.94
N GLN A 803 15.05 -1.04 92.90
CA GLN A 803 14.82 -0.70 91.50
C GLN A 803 13.37 -0.95 91.08
N GLN A 804 12.85 -2.12 91.44
CA GLN A 804 11.48 -2.53 91.16
C GLN A 804 10.47 -1.61 91.88
N ARG A 805 10.69 -1.31 93.17
CA ARG A 805 9.83 -0.37 93.92
C ARG A 805 9.80 1.03 93.30
N ALA A 806 10.92 1.51 92.74
CA ALA A 806 10.95 2.80 92.05
C ALA A 806 10.16 2.79 90.72
N LEU A 807 10.16 1.68 89.98
CA LEU A 807 9.36 1.51 88.75
C LEU A 807 7.87 1.28 89.05
N GLU A 808 7.56 0.68 90.19
CA GLU A 808 6.18 0.55 90.69
C GLU A 808 5.62 1.90 91.09
N ALA A 809 6.36 2.68 91.88
CA ALA A 809 6.00 4.04 92.24
C ALA A 809 5.81 4.94 90.99
N LEU A 810 6.68 4.84 89.99
CA LEU A 810 6.53 5.62 88.75
C LEU A 810 5.28 5.26 87.94
N GLN A 811 4.94 3.97 87.86
CA GLN A 811 3.72 3.55 87.18
C GLN A 811 2.48 4.02 87.94
N GLN A 812 2.49 3.86 89.26
CA GLN A 812 1.41 4.33 90.12
C GLN A 812 1.20 5.84 89.96
N ALA A 813 2.28 6.62 89.98
CA ALA A 813 2.21 8.07 89.75
C ALA A 813 1.67 8.45 88.36
N LEU A 814 1.94 7.65 87.33
CA LEU A 814 1.41 7.86 85.97
C LEU A 814 -0.10 7.56 85.90
N ASP A 815 -0.52 6.50 86.58
CA ASP A 815 -1.90 6.02 86.62
C ASP A 815 -2.78 6.97 87.47
N GLU A 816 -2.23 7.48 88.58
CA GLU A 816 -2.91 8.37 89.53
C GLU A 816 -2.74 9.87 89.19
N GLY A 817 -1.77 10.22 88.32
CA GLY A 817 -1.52 11.60 87.88
C GLY A 817 -0.78 12.47 88.91
N GLU A 818 -0.03 11.87 89.84
CA GLU A 818 0.62 12.60 90.93
C GLU A 818 1.84 13.47 90.50
N PRO A 819 2.14 14.57 91.22
CA PRO A 819 3.31 15.41 90.95
C PRO A 819 4.64 14.68 91.23
N ILE A 820 5.52 14.58 90.22
CA ILE A 820 6.79 13.82 90.30
C ILE A 820 7.74 14.38 91.37
N ALA A 821 7.63 15.67 91.72
CA ALA A 821 8.52 16.31 92.69
C ALA A 821 8.49 15.64 94.08
N GLY A 822 7.35 15.08 94.50
CA GLY A 822 7.21 14.30 95.73
C GLY A 822 7.87 12.92 95.62
N LEU A 823 7.61 12.22 94.51
CA LEU A 823 8.19 10.90 94.23
C LEU A 823 9.73 10.93 94.13
N LEU A 824 10.31 11.96 93.54
CA LEU A 824 11.76 12.10 93.41
C LEU A 824 12.47 12.37 94.75
N LYS A 825 11.74 12.90 95.75
CA LYS A 825 12.27 13.02 97.13
C LYS A 825 12.21 11.70 97.88
N GLN A 826 11.17 10.90 97.65
CA GLN A 826 10.95 9.61 98.33
C GLN A 826 11.78 8.47 97.72
N HIS A 827 12.13 8.57 96.43
CA HIS A 827 12.93 7.57 95.71
C HIS A 827 14.16 8.22 95.03
N PRO A 828 15.27 8.41 95.77
CA PRO A 828 16.48 9.10 95.27
C PRO A 828 17.08 8.48 93.99
N ALA A 829 16.85 7.19 93.79
CA ALA A 829 17.26 6.44 92.59
C ALA A 829 16.71 7.02 91.28
N LEU A 830 15.58 7.75 91.32
CA LEU A 830 14.95 8.35 90.15
C LEU A 830 15.53 9.71 89.75
N LYS A 831 16.32 10.35 90.63
CA LYS A 831 16.70 11.77 90.50
C LYS A 831 17.81 12.02 89.46
N HIS A 832 18.63 11.02 89.13
CA HIS A 832 19.92 11.23 88.43
C HIS A 832 20.12 10.42 87.14
N GLY A 833 19.07 10.10 86.39
CA GLY A 833 19.26 9.58 85.03
C GLY A 833 18.02 9.41 84.17
N THR A 834 18.21 8.74 83.04
CA THR A 834 17.43 8.90 81.80
C THR A 834 15.92 8.67 81.96
N PRO A 835 15.43 7.65 82.70
CA PRO A 835 14.00 7.50 82.95
C PRO A 835 13.38 8.65 83.74
N GLY A 836 14.08 9.20 84.75
CA GLY A 836 13.62 10.36 85.50
C GLY A 836 13.63 11.66 84.66
N GLN A 837 14.54 11.76 83.67
CA GLN A 837 14.55 12.87 82.71
C GLN A 837 13.43 12.74 81.65
N LEU A 838 13.19 11.53 81.14
CA LEU A 838 12.06 11.21 80.24
C LEU A 838 10.71 11.45 80.92
N PHE A 839 10.57 11.09 82.19
CA PHE A 839 9.35 11.34 82.98
C PHE A 839 9.16 12.83 83.29
N LYS A 840 10.23 13.58 83.56
CA LYS A 840 10.15 15.04 83.72
C LYS A 840 9.71 15.73 82.43
N ALA A 841 10.25 15.31 81.27
CA ALA A 841 9.85 15.83 79.96
C ALA A 841 8.40 15.46 79.62
N GLY A 842 8.01 14.20 79.84
CA GLY A 842 6.63 13.74 79.64
C GLY A 842 5.63 14.43 80.56
N GLN A 843 5.97 14.64 81.84
CA GLN A 843 5.09 15.35 82.76
C GLN A 843 5.04 16.85 82.47
N ALA A 844 6.11 17.49 82.00
CA ALA A 844 6.07 18.88 81.53
C ALA A 844 5.08 19.06 80.36
N ILE A 845 5.02 18.09 79.44
CA ILE A 845 4.03 18.05 78.35
C ILE A 845 2.61 17.84 78.89
N LEU A 846 2.45 16.98 79.90
CA LEU A 846 1.14 16.68 80.52
C LEU A 846 0.65 17.79 81.48
N SER A 847 1.55 18.60 82.04
CA SER A 847 1.26 19.65 83.03
C SER A 847 1.07 21.04 82.41
N HIS A 848 1.28 21.21 81.10
CA HIS A 848 0.86 22.39 80.32
C HIS A 848 -0.67 22.51 80.19
N ARG A 849 -1.36 22.55 81.34
CA ARG A 849 -2.79 22.87 81.49
C ARG A 849 -3.03 24.30 82.01
N ALA A 850 -2.02 25.17 82.02
CA ALA A 850 -2.18 26.55 82.48
C ALA A 850 -1.52 27.56 81.53
N CYS A 851 -2.21 27.92 80.44
CA CYS A 851 -2.17 29.29 79.94
C CYS A 851 -3.61 29.77 79.79
N ARG A 852 -3.98 30.68 80.70
CA ARG A 852 -5.15 31.55 80.57
C ARG A 852 -4.98 32.40 79.32
N VAL A 853 -6.10 32.59 78.61
CA VAL A 853 -6.27 33.62 77.59
C VAL A 853 -5.96 34.99 78.23
N ASP A 854 -4.96 35.70 77.69
CA ASP A 854 -4.89 37.16 77.83
C ASP A 854 -5.69 37.77 76.65
N PRO A 855 -6.73 38.60 76.87
CA PRO A 855 -7.63 39.03 75.81
C PRO A 855 -7.09 40.15 74.90
N LYS A 856 -5.81 40.53 74.94
CA LYS A 856 -5.29 41.64 74.13
C LYS A 856 -3.97 41.26 73.44
N GLY A 857 -3.99 41.32 72.11
CA GLY A 857 -2.87 40.96 71.25
C GLY A 857 -1.67 41.90 71.35
N ASP A 858 -0.48 41.37 71.06
CA ASP A 858 0.42 41.83 69.99
C ASP A 858 1.76 41.05 70.01
N HIS A 859 2.29 40.82 68.80
CA HIS A 859 3.65 40.51 68.32
C HIS A 859 4.81 39.95 69.21
N VAL A 860 5.39 38.85 68.67
CA VAL A 860 6.80 38.66 68.20
C VAL A 860 7.95 38.25 69.15
N SER A 861 8.78 37.36 68.58
CA SER A 861 10.24 37.12 68.72
C SER A 861 10.78 36.21 69.82
N GLY A 862 11.73 35.36 69.40
CA GLY A 862 12.86 34.92 70.23
C GLY A 862 13.22 33.45 70.10
N LEU A 863 14.25 33.15 69.29
CA LEU A 863 15.02 31.90 69.31
C LEU A 863 15.58 31.57 70.71
N VAL A 864 15.61 30.28 71.08
CA VAL A 864 16.82 29.43 71.28
C VAL A 864 16.44 27.98 71.02
#